data_AF-A0ABD2A8J2-F1
#
_entry.id   AF-A0ABD2A8J2-F1
#
_cell.length_a   1.000
_cell.length_b   1.000
_cell.length_c   1.000
_cell.angle_alpha   90.00
_cell.angle_beta   90.00
_cell.angle_gamma   90.00
#
_symmetry.space_group_name_H-M   'P 1'
#
loop_
_entity.id
_entity.type
_entity.pdbx_description
1 polymer ?
#
loop_
_entity_poly.entity_id
_entity_poly.type
_entity_poly.pdbx_seq_one_letter_code
_entity_poly.pdbx_strand_id
1 'polypeptide(L)'
;MDGLFNHTIIRRLMLNQFAITILTYVYVNAGNYQNEWVLRINGGADVASLLAKRFDYIYLGPVRGFEDTYIWIKNDKPGQKKRGYVSSMATFNSSSRISWAEQQKIVRREKRDYVSPLIFDSEKPLRREKRLPWSLYEISSNTIEDDERKYLSVYLTNTYNLNRKALFNDELWDLEWYLQDTRTSKKLPKLDLNVLPVYELGVTGRGVRIAVLDDGLEHDHDDLRNNYDPDISYNVNEGSSDPMPRYEATGANAHGTRCAGEIAMEANNGKCGVGVAFEASIGGIKLLDGPVSDRVEGEALGFKPEIVDIYTASWGPPDDGKSLEAPGRLAREAIDRGINKGRNGKGSIYVWASGNGGSNYDNCGCDGYVGSIYTVAIGSASQTGRAPWYSEKCPAILATTYSSGAYQDQMIATTDLRNTCTTKHTGTSASAPLAAGILALALQVNKNLTWRDIQHLIVWTSEYKSLDENPGWLKNAAGFWYNLHFGFGLMNAYALVNFARNWTNVPEKNICEVPMKFVLDRRLNHGEVKTLYFEANNECSSNGNEIAFLEHVEIEVNLEYTRRGVLEMYLIAPSGTKVQLLSPRKLDDSSEGFDKWKFMSVASWGEDPHGTWILHIFDKIGSTRYNGTIRELKLILHGTKRLPHYREYESRIYDREYNRKRKVMSKMSAFRANEEKRKKANLW
;
A
#
# COMPACT_ATOMS: atom_id res chain seq x y z
N MET A 1 -1.70 -69.79 -9.49
CA MET A 1 -2.07 -69.08 -10.73
C MET A 1 -2.48 -67.68 -10.32
N ASP A 2 -1.53 -66.80 -9.99
CA ASP A 2 -1.87 -65.46 -9.50
C ASP A 2 -0.92 -64.45 -10.14
N GLY A 3 -1.28 -64.01 -11.34
CA GLY A 3 -0.42 -63.15 -12.16
C GLY A 3 -1.17 -62.27 -13.16
N LEU A 4 -2.47 -62.02 -12.98
CA LEU A 4 -3.27 -61.27 -13.97
C LEU A 4 -4.14 -60.13 -13.41
N PHE A 5 -4.19 -59.88 -12.10
CA PHE A 5 -5.07 -58.84 -11.54
C PHE A 5 -4.43 -57.48 -11.23
N ASN A 6 -3.10 -57.34 -11.32
CA ASN A 6 -2.43 -56.10 -10.90
C ASN A 6 -2.06 -55.14 -12.05
N HIS A 7 -2.05 -55.60 -13.31
CA HIS A 7 -1.60 -54.75 -14.42
C HIS A 7 -2.65 -53.78 -14.96
N THR A 8 -3.94 -54.03 -14.72
CA THR A 8 -5.04 -53.22 -15.27
C THR A 8 -5.33 -51.97 -14.43
N ILE A 9 -5.11 -52.04 -13.11
CA ILE A 9 -5.31 -50.92 -12.18
C ILE A 9 -4.15 -49.93 -12.27
N ILE A 10 -2.91 -50.43 -12.37
CA ILE A 10 -1.72 -49.59 -12.54
C ILE A 10 -1.72 -48.91 -13.93
N ARG A 11 -2.17 -49.59 -14.99
CA ARG A 11 -2.35 -48.94 -16.31
C ARG A 11 -3.45 -47.87 -16.30
N ARG A 12 -4.55 -48.05 -15.57
CA ARG A 12 -5.60 -47.02 -15.44
C ARG A 12 -5.16 -45.82 -14.61
N LEU A 13 -4.38 -46.02 -13.55
CA LEU A 13 -3.79 -44.93 -12.76
C LEU A 13 -2.71 -44.18 -13.55
N MET A 14 -1.82 -44.89 -14.25
CA MET A 14 -0.80 -44.28 -15.11
C MET A 14 -1.42 -43.56 -16.32
N LEU A 15 -2.49 -44.10 -16.94
CA LEU A 15 -3.19 -43.42 -18.04
C LEU A 15 -3.99 -42.21 -17.56
N ASN A 16 -4.58 -42.23 -16.36
CA ASN A 16 -5.22 -41.04 -15.78
C ASN A 16 -4.19 -39.99 -15.38
N GLN A 17 -3.05 -40.39 -14.83
CA GLN A 17 -1.99 -39.46 -14.46
C GLN A 17 -1.36 -38.86 -15.72
N PHE A 18 -1.01 -39.66 -16.74
CA PHE A 18 -0.55 -39.15 -18.04
C PHE A 18 -1.61 -38.32 -18.78
N ALA A 19 -2.90 -38.64 -18.69
CA ALA A 19 -3.95 -37.81 -19.28
C ALA A 19 -4.09 -36.47 -18.55
N ILE A 20 -3.94 -36.44 -17.21
CA ILE A 20 -3.92 -35.22 -16.41
C ILE A 20 -2.65 -34.41 -16.72
N THR A 21 -1.48 -35.05 -16.85
CA THR A 21 -0.22 -34.38 -17.21
C THR A 21 -0.21 -33.89 -18.65
N ILE A 22 -0.86 -34.58 -19.59
CA ILE A 22 -0.98 -34.13 -20.99
C ILE A 22 -2.04 -33.02 -21.11
N LEU A 23 -3.14 -33.07 -20.33
CA LEU A 23 -4.09 -31.96 -20.23
C LEU A 23 -3.46 -30.72 -19.62
N THR A 24 -2.60 -30.84 -18.61
CA THR A 24 -1.83 -29.70 -18.08
C THR A 24 -0.72 -29.25 -19.02
N TYR A 25 0.02 -30.16 -19.67
CA TYR A 25 1.13 -29.80 -20.58
C TYR A 25 0.66 -29.17 -21.90
N VAL A 26 -0.52 -29.54 -22.42
CA VAL A 26 -1.12 -28.88 -23.59
C VAL A 26 -1.69 -27.50 -23.23
N TYR A 27 -2.04 -27.25 -21.96
CA TYR A 27 -2.56 -25.95 -21.49
C TYR A 27 -1.48 -24.87 -21.34
N VAL A 28 -0.20 -25.24 -21.22
CA VAL A 28 0.91 -24.29 -21.00
C VAL A 28 1.34 -23.56 -22.29
N ASN A 29 0.96 -24.05 -23.48
CA ASN A 29 1.51 -23.54 -24.77
C ASN A 29 0.50 -22.99 -25.78
N ALA A 30 -0.72 -22.63 -25.37
CA ALA A 30 -1.65 -21.93 -26.25
C ALA A 30 -2.33 -20.76 -25.52
N GLY A 31 -1.80 -19.55 -25.75
CA GLY A 31 -2.35 -18.31 -25.24
C GLY A 31 -3.77 -18.04 -25.77
N ASN A 32 -4.77 -18.42 -24.99
CA ASN A 32 -6.16 -18.00 -25.21
C ASN A 32 -6.91 -17.74 -23.88
N TYR A 33 -6.26 -17.01 -22.96
CA TYR A 33 -6.91 -16.38 -21.80
C TYR A 33 -8.07 -15.42 -22.20
N GLN A 34 -8.19 -15.06 -23.48
CA GLN A 34 -9.28 -14.22 -23.99
C GLN A 34 -10.69 -14.84 -23.87
N ASN A 35 -10.79 -16.13 -23.54
CA ASN A 35 -12.06 -16.88 -23.49
C ASN A 35 -12.46 -17.37 -22.09
N GLU A 36 -11.81 -16.89 -21.03
CA GLU A 36 -12.15 -17.25 -19.65
C GLU A 36 -13.40 -16.50 -19.17
N TRP A 37 -14.33 -17.24 -18.57
CA TRP A 37 -15.53 -16.73 -17.93
C TRP A 37 -15.55 -17.17 -16.47
N VAL A 38 -15.91 -16.24 -15.59
CA VAL A 38 -16.20 -16.55 -14.18
C VAL A 38 -17.69 -16.38 -13.94
N LEU A 39 -18.30 -17.38 -13.31
CA LEU A 39 -19.73 -17.43 -13.08
C LEU A 39 -20.04 -17.78 -11.63
N ARG A 40 -21.08 -17.17 -11.08
CA ARG A 40 -21.67 -17.55 -9.79
C ARG A 40 -22.90 -18.43 -10.03
N ILE A 41 -22.85 -19.67 -9.55
CA ILE A 41 -23.81 -20.73 -9.89
C ILE A 41 -24.31 -21.43 -8.63
N ASN A 42 -25.62 -21.36 -8.41
CA ASN A 42 -26.26 -22.02 -7.28
C ASN A 42 -26.41 -23.53 -7.52
N GLY A 43 -25.90 -24.33 -6.60
CA GLY A 43 -26.05 -25.79 -6.61
C GLY A 43 -24.75 -26.60 -6.66
N GLY A 44 -23.59 -25.96 -6.45
CA GLY A 44 -22.32 -26.67 -6.33
C GLY A 44 -21.62 -26.99 -7.66
N ALA A 45 -20.43 -27.59 -7.54
CA ALA A 45 -19.55 -27.91 -8.65
C ALA A 45 -20.18 -28.84 -9.70
N ASP A 46 -21.01 -29.80 -9.27
CA ASP A 46 -21.68 -30.74 -10.17
C ASP A 46 -22.66 -30.02 -11.11
N VAL A 47 -23.46 -29.10 -10.55
CA VAL A 47 -24.39 -28.29 -11.33
C VAL A 47 -23.63 -27.37 -12.27
N ALA A 48 -22.55 -26.74 -11.81
CA ALA A 48 -21.69 -25.91 -12.64
C ALA A 48 -21.10 -26.70 -13.81
N SER A 49 -20.60 -27.92 -13.58
CA SER A 49 -20.06 -28.80 -14.62
C SER A 49 -21.11 -29.22 -15.65
N LEU A 50 -22.33 -29.55 -15.21
CA LEU A 50 -23.43 -29.90 -16.10
C LEU A 50 -23.90 -28.72 -16.97
N LEU A 51 -24.00 -27.53 -16.37
CA LEU A 51 -24.38 -26.32 -17.11
C LEU A 51 -23.29 -25.92 -18.11
N ALA A 52 -22.01 -26.04 -17.77
CA ALA A 52 -20.91 -25.78 -18.71
C ALA A 52 -21.07 -26.64 -19.97
N LYS A 53 -21.27 -27.95 -19.81
CA LYS A 53 -21.52 -28.88 -20.93
C LYS A 53 -22.76 -28.50 -21.74
N ARG A 54 -23.83 -28.08 -21.07
CA ARG A 54 -25.08 -27.66 -21.74
C ARG A 54 -24.89 -26.44 -22.63
N PHE A 55 -24.05 -25.50 -22.20
CA PHE A 55 -23.79 -24.25 -22.91
C PHE A 55 -22.57 -24.30 -23.85
N ASP A 56 -21.96 -25.47 -24.05
CA ASP A 56 -20.75 -25.67 -24.86
C ASP A 56 -19.51 -24.93 -24.31
N TYR A 57 -19.34 -24.99 -22.99
CA TYR A 57 -18.19 -24.51 -22.24
C TYR A 57 -17.47 -25.67 -21.54
N ILE A 58 -16.18 -25.48 -21.28
CA ILE A 58 -15.33 -26.38 -20.51
C ILE A 58 -15.30 -25.87 -19.06
N TYR A 59 -15.72 -26.70 -18.12
CA TYR A 59 -15.60 -26.43 -16.69
C TYR A 59 -14.17 -26.72 -16.22
N LEU A 60 -13.50 -25.72 -15.62
CA LEU A 60 -12.15 -25.88 -15.08
C LEU A 60 -12.11 -26.13 -13.57
N GLY A 61 -13.06 -25.60 -12.82
CA GLY A 61 -13.05 -25.74 -11.37
C GLY A 61 -13.71 -24.56 -10.65
N PRO A 62 -13.69 -24.56 -9.30
CA PRO A 62 -14.05 -23.41 -8.49
C PRO A 62 -12.97 -22.32 -8.55
N VAL A 63 -13.36 -21.06 -8.33
CA VAL A 63 -12.44 -19.95 -8.06
C VAL A 63 -12.03 -20.02 -6.58
N ARG A 64 -10.72 -20.01 -6.31
CA ARG A 64 -10.19 -20.18 -4.95
C ARG A 64 -10.66 -19.05 -4.04
N GLY A 65 -11.24 -19.42 -2.90
CA GLY A 65 -11.69 -18.46 -1.88
C GLY A 65 -13.06 -17.81 -2.17
N PHE A 66 -13.77 -18.21 -3.23
CA PHE A 66 -15.10 -17.70 -3.55
C PHE A 66 -16.12 -18.83 -3.58
N GLU A 67 -17.14 -18.71 -2.74
CA GLU A 67 -18.25 -19.66 -2.69
C GLU A 67 -19.07 -19.60 -3.97
N ASP A 68 -19.51 -20.79 -4.43
CA ASP A 68 -20.35 -20.96 -5.62
C ASP A 68 -19.88 -20.24 -6.88
N THR A 69 -18.57 -19.98 -6.99
CA THR A 69 -17.99 -19.23 -8.10
C THR A 69 -17.04 -20.14 -8.87
N TYR A 70 -17.20 -20.22 -10.19
CA TYR A 70 -16.58 -21.23 -11.04
C TYR A 70 -15.98 -20.65 -12.32
N ILE A 71 -14.95 -21.33 -12.83
CA ILE A 71 -14.19 -20.94 -14.02
C ILE A 71 -14.63 -21.80 -15.20
N TRP A 72 -15.13 -21.15 -16.25
CA TRP A 72 -15.48 -21.77 -17.52
C TRP A 72 -14.62 -21.20 -18.65
N ILE A 73 -14.22 -22.04 -19.60
CA ILE A 73 -13.58 -21.61 -20.85
C ILE A 73 -14.47 -21.96 -22.03
N LYS A 74 -14.57 -21.04 -22.99
CA LYS A 74 -15.34 -21.29 -24.22
C LYS A 74 -14.70 -22.40 -25.07
N ASN A 75 -15.51 -23.36 -25.51
CA ASN A 75 -15.07 -24.47 -26.35
C ASN A 75 -14.93 -24.06 -27.83
N ASP A 76 -13.84 -23.37 -28.19
CA ASP A 76 -13.58 -22.99 -29.57
C ASP A 76 -13.02 -24.18 -30.37
N LYS A 77 -13.89 -25.06 -30.87
CA LYS A 77 -13.48 -26.05 -31.87
C LYS A 77 -13.27 -25.36 -33.23
N PRO A 78 -12.07 -25.41 -33.83
CA PRO A 78 -11.85 -24.85 -35.15
C PRO A 78 -12.64 -25.67 -36.19
N GLY A 79 -13.78 -25.15 -36.64
CA GLY A 79 -14.58 -25.76 -37.72
C GLY A 79 -16.10 -25.64 -37.64
N GLN A 80 -16.69 -25.25 -36.49
CA GLN A 80 -18.14 -25.04 -36.39
C GLN A 80 -18.50 -23.59 -36.07
N LYS A 81 -18.50 -22.71 -37.09
CA LYS A 81 -19.29 -21.48 -37.00
C LYS A 81 -20.77 -21.85 -37.15
N LYS A 82 -21.45 -22.16 -36.05
CA LYS A 82 -22.92 -22.31 -36.06
C LYS A 82 -23.55 -20.97 -36.47
N ARG A 83 -24.43 -20.99 -37.47
CA ARG A 83 -25.26 -19.85 -37.87
C ARG A 83 -26.21 -19.52 -36.71
N GLY A 84 -26.18 -18.27 -36.25
CA GLY A 84 -27.00 -17.77 -35.13
C GLY A 84 -26.14 -17.44 -33.91
N TYR A 85 -25.47 -16.29 -33.93
CA TYR A 85 -24.69 -15.80 -32.79
C TYR A 85 -25.66 -15.19 -31.76
N VAL A 86 -26.10 -15.99 -30.79
CA VAL A 86 -26.75 -15.46 -29.58
C VAL A 86 -25.63 -14.99 -28.65
N SER A 87 -25.71 -13.75 -28.18
CA SER A 87 -24.75 -13.21 -27.21
C SER A 87 -24.62 -14.17 -26.01
N SER A 88 -23.38 -14.49 -25.59
CA SER A 88 -23.12 -15.34 -24.42
C SER A 88 -23.90 -14.90 -23.18
N MET A 89 -24.13 -13.59 -23.03
CA MET A 89 -24.93 -13.03 -21.93
C MET A 89 -26.41 -13.42 -22.01
N ALA A 90 -27.00 -13.44 -23.21
CA ALA A 90 -28.37 -13.89 -23.41
C ALA A 90 -28.52 -15.40 -23.15
N THR A 91 -27.46 -16.18 -23.41
CA THR A 91 -27.39 -17.61 -23.11
C THR A 91 -27.33 -17.85 -21.60
N PHE A 92 -26.50 -17.11 -20.84
CA PHE A 92 -26.42 -17.28 -19.38
C PHE A 92 -27.70 -16.83 -18.66
N ASN A 93 -28.32 -15.75 -19.13
CA ASN A 93 -29.59 -15.25 -18.58
C ASN A 93 -30.76 -16.24 -18.74
N SER A 94 -30.62 -17.28 -19.57
CA SER A 94 -31.64 -18.33 -19.72
C SER A 94 -31.71 -19.31 -18.53
N SER A 95 -30.70 -19.31 -17.65
CA SER A 95 -30.64 -20.21 -16.49
C SER A 95 -30.85 -19.45 -15.20
N SER A 96 -31.92 -19.77 -14.46
CA SER A 96 -32.18 -19.21 -13.12
C SER A 96 -31.12 -19.59 -12.06
N ARG A 97 -30.22 -20.52 -12.39
CA ARG A 97 -29.14 -20.94 -11.49
C ARG A 97 -27.86 -20.10 -11.60
N ILE A 98 -27.71 -19.35 -12.69
CA ILE A 98 -26.56 -18.45 -12.89
C ILE A 98 -26.98 -17.08 -12.38
N SER A 99 -26.44 -16.65 -11.24
CA SER A 99 -26.77 -15.33 -10.68
C SER A 99 -25.92 -14.22 -11.28
N TRP A 100 -24.73 -14.57 -11.79
CA TRP A 100 -23.80 -13.64 -12.43
C TRP A 100 -22.82 -14.41 -13.31
N ALA A 101 -22.39 -13.78 -14.39
CA ALA A 101 -21.35 -14.26 -15.29
C ALA A 101 -20.57 -13.06 -15.83
N GLU A 102 -19.25 -13.17 -15.87
CA GLU A 102 -18.38 -12.13 -16.41
C GLU A 102 -17.19 -12.74 -17.15
N GLN A 103 -16.96 -12.22 -18.36
CA GLN A 103 -15.77 -12.58 -19.13
C GLN A 103 -14.56 -11.86 -18.54
N GLN A 104 -13.54 -12.62 -18.17
CA GLN A 104 -12.34 -12.08 -17.59
C GLN A 104 -11.52 -11.36 -18.66
N LYS A 105 -11.04 -10.16 -18.32
CA LYS A 105 -10.16 -9.37 -19.16
C LYS A 105 -8.77 -9.37 -18.55
N ILE A 106 -7.77 -9.49 -19.40
CA ILE A 106 -6.38 -9.30 -18.99
C ILE A 106 -6.17 -7.81 -18.82
N VAL A 107 -5.71 -7.44 -17.64
CA VAL A 107 -5.35 -6.07 -17.27
C VAL A 107 -3.83 -5.96 -17.19
N ARG A 108 -3.30 -4.78 -17.51
CA ARG A 108 -1.88 -4.51 -17.35
C ARG A 108 -1.64 -4.06 -15.91
N ARG A 109 -0.71 -4.72 -15.23
CA ARG A 109 -0.21 -4.29 -13.93
C ARG A 109 1.26 -3.95 -14.05
N GLU A 110 1.63 -2.81 -13.48
CA GLU A 110 3.01 -2.38 -13.41
C GLU A 110 3.51 -2.57 -11.99
N LYS A 111 4.67 -3.22 -11.88
CA LYS A 111 5.46 -3.24 -10.65
C LYS A 111 6.09 -1.88 -10.49
N ARG A 112 6.12 -1.37 -9.27
CA ARG A 112 6.68 -0.05 -8.96
C ARG A 112 8.20 -0.14 -8.76
N ASP A 113 8.90 -0.85 -9.65
CA ASP A 113 10.32 -1.23 -9.53
C ASP A 113 11.32 -0.22 -10.13
N TYR A 114 12.53 -0.67 -10.51
CA TYR A 114 13.69 0.16 -10.86
C TYR A 114 13.37 1.30 -11.85
N VAL A 115 13.24 2.51 -11.32
CA VAL A 115 13.06 3.71 -12.14
C VAL A 115 14.44 4.19 -12.65
N SER A 116 14.70 4.01 -13.94
CA SER A 116 15.99 4.36 -14.55
C SER A 116 16.33 5.85 -14.38
N PRO A 117 17.52 6.20 -13.88
CA PRO A 117 17.98 7.59 -13.83
C PRO A 117 18.23 8.21 -15.22
N LEU A 118 18.13 7.45 -16.31
CA LEU A 118 18.36 7.93 -17.68
C LEU A 118 17.16 8.66 -18.30
N ILE A 119 16.05 8.83 -17.58
CA ILE A 119 14.90 9.65 -18.02
C ILE A 119 15.19 11.17 -17.86
N PHE A 120 16.36 11.55 -17.33
CA PHE A 120 16.79 12.95 -17.21
C PHE A 120 17.48 13.46 -18.48
N ASP A 121 16.69 13.92 -19.46
CA ASP A 121 17.23 14.84 -20.49
C ASP A 121 16.39 16.12 -20.70
N SER A 122 15.35 16.38 -19.89
CA SER A 122 14.50 17.58 -20.09
C SER A 122 14.37 18.55 -18.92
N GLU A 123 14.94 18.31 -17.74
CA GLU A 123 14.81 19.28 -16.63
C GLU A 123 16.17 19.66 -16.04
N LYS A 124 16.73 20.73 -16.62
CA LYS A 124 17.84 21.47 -16.01
C LYS A 124 17.37 22.08 -14.68
N PRO A 125 18.12 21.91 -13.57
CA PRO A 125 17.80 22.61 -12.33
C PRO A 125 17.86 24.12 -12.55
N LEU A 126 16.78 24.81 -12.16
CA LEU A 126 16.71 26.26 -12.14
C LEU A 126 17.75 26.82 -11.15
N ARG A 127 18.63 27.67 -11.69
CA ARG A 127 19.57 28.60 -11.04
C ARG A 127 20.73 27.99 -10.23
N ARG A 128 21.87 28.01 -10.90
CA ARG A 128 23.24 27.89 -10.37
C ARG A 128 23.63 29.22 -9.70
N GLU A 129 23.64 29.29 -8.38
CA GLU A 129 24.33 30.39 -7.68
C GLU A 129 25.85 30.14 -7.72
N LYS A 130 26.56 31.08 -8.34
CA LYS A 130 28.03 31.11 -8.42
C LYS A 130 28.61 31.31 -7.01
N ARG A 131 29.40 30.35 -6.52
CA ARG A 131 30.32 30.57 -5.39
C ARG A 131 31.48 31.46 -5.85
N LEU A 132 31.65 32.60 -5.19
CA LEU A 132 32.94 33.28 -5.12
C LEU A 132 33.75 32.70 -3.94
N PRO A 133 35.07 32.52 -4.09
CA PRO A 133 35.92 32.03 -3.01
C PRO A 133 36.27 33.20 -2.08
N TRP A 134 36.12 33.01 -0.77
CA TRP A 134 36.59 33.97 0.24
C TRP A 134 37.76 33.41 1.04
N SER A 135 38.80 34.24 1.07
CA SER A 135 40.10 34.09 1.70
C SER A 135 40.06 34.27 3.22
N LEU A 136 41.07 33.72 3.88
CA LEU A 136 41.43 33.93 5.28
C LEU A 136 41.59 35.42 5.64
N TYR A 137 41.02 35.82 6.78
CA TYR A 137 41.58 36.80 7.74
C TYR A 137 40.74 36.78 9.05
N GLU A 138 41.25 36.11 10.09
CA GLU A 138 41.58 36.62 11.45
C GLU A 138 40.87 37.92 11.93
N ILE A 139 40.34 38.13 13.16
CA ILE A 139 40.90 37.97 14.52
C ILE A 139 39.80 38.13 15.62
N SER A 140 39.94 37.34 16.69
CA SER A 140 39.61 37.51 18.14
C SER A 140 38.38 38.27 18.67
N SER A 141 37.69 37.69 19.65
CA SER A 141 37.86 38.07 21.08
C SER A 141 37.06 37.15 22.03
N ASN A 142 37.62 36.99 23.23
CA ASN A 142 37.40 35.95 24.24
C ASN A 142 36.04 36.00 24.98
N THR A 143 35.53 34.86 25.45
CA THR A 143 35.67 34.44 26.88
C THR A 143 34.93 33.11 27.19
N ILE A 144 35.74 32.08 27.48
CA ILE A 144 35.63 31.06 28.55
C ILE A 144 34.31 30.25 28.65
N GLU A 145 34.27 29.11 27.92
CA GLU A 145 33.73 27.83 28.40
C GLU A 145 34.18 26.64 27.51
N ASP A 146 35.44 26.64 27.03
CA ASP A 146 35.89 25.75 25.93
C ASP A 146 36.89 24.65 26.32
N ASP A 147 37.36 24.58 27.57
CA ASP A 147 38.34 23.54 27.97
C ASP A 147 37.70 22.21 28.41
N GLU A 148 36.46 22.18 28.91
CA GLU A 148 35.76 20.91 29.19
C GLU A 148 35.21 20.24 27.92
N ARG A 149 34.83 21.02 26.89
CA ARG A 149 34.39 20.48 25.59
C ARG A 149 35.52 19.87 24.79
N LYS A 150 36.75 20.36 24.95
CA LYS A 150 37.92 19.83 24.24
C LYS A 150 38.41 18.53 24.87
N TYR A 151 38.38 18.42 26.20
CA TYR A 151 38.64 17.15 26.88
C TYR A 151 37.54 16.11 26.63
N LEU A 152 36.24 16.47 26.64
CA LEU A 152 35.17 15.53 26.28
C LEU A 152 35.19 15.15 24.80
N SER A 153 35.48 16.06 23.88
CA SER A 153 35.51 15.74 22.45
C SER A 153 36.71 14.87 22.06
N VAL A 154 37.86 15.01 22.74
CA VAL A 154 39.04 14.15 22.54
C VAL A 154 38.88 12.80 23.25
N TYR A 155 38.25 12.74 24.43
CA TYR A 155 37.92 11.46 25.07
C TYR A 155 36.82 10.71 24.30
N LEU A 156 35.81 11.41 23.76
CA LEU A 156 34.79 10.80 22.92
C LEU A 156 35.41 10.34 21.58
N THR A 157 36.22 11.16 20.90
CA THR A 157 36.82 10.73 19.61
C THR A 157 37.84 9.60 19.75
N ASN A 158 38.59 9.50 20.85
CA ASN A 158 39.53 8.38 21.05
C ASN A 158 38.88 7.11 21.64
N THR A 159 37.68 7.21 22.22
CA THR A 159 36.92 6.02 22.69
C THR A 159 35.93 5.50 21.64
N TYR A 160 35.55 6.30 20.63
CA TYR A 160 34.61 5.89 19.57
C TYR A 160 35.24 5.07 18.43
N ASN A 161 36.56 4.93 18.36
CA ASN A 161 37.26 4.28 17.25
C ASN A 161 37.94 2.94 17.57
N LEU A 162 37.68 2.35 18.75
CA LEU A 162 38.12 1.00 19.10
C LEU A 162 36.95 0.22 19.70
N ASN A 163 36.43 -0.77 18.97
CA ASN A 163 35.41 -1.76 19.37
C ASN A 163 33.93 -1.31 19.50
N ARG A 164 33.30 -0.81 18.43
CA ARG A 164 31.88 -1.13 18.22
C ARG A 164 31.80 -2.40 17.39
N LYS A 165 31.55 -3.53 18.06
CA LYS A 165 31.06 -4.73 17.39
C LYS A 165 29.74 -4.32 16.72
N ALA A 166 29.61 -4.53 15.41
CA ALA A 166 28.37 -4.26 14.70
C ALA A 166 27.20 -4.98 15.41
N LEU A 167 26.03 -4.34 15.48
CA LEU A 167 24.84 -4.92 16.16
C LEU A 167 24.47 -6.26 15.52
N PHE A 168 24.63 -6.32 14.20
CA PHE A 168 24.44 -7.48 13.36
C PHE A 168 25.72 -7.74 12.55
N ASN A 169 25.98 -8.99 12.17
CA ASN A 169 27.20 -9.38 11.46
C ASN A 169 27.05 -9.41 9.93
N ASP A 170 25.88 -9.00 9.42
CA ASP A 170 25.44 -9.14 8.03
C ASP A 170 26.15 -8.13 7.10
N GLU A 171 26.43 -8.55 5.86
CA GLU A 171 27.36 -7.87 4.94
C GLU A 171 26.92 -6.48 4.48
N LEU A 172 25.60 -6.23 4.42
CA LEU A 172 24.97 -4.97 4.01
C LEU A 172 24.48 -4.15 5.20
N TRP A 173 24.65 -4.61 6.46
CA TRP A 173 24.14 -3.89 7.64
C TRP A 173 24.57 -2.41 7.64
N ASP A 174 25.84 -2.12 7.33
CA ASP A 174 26.38 -0.76 7.28
C ASP A 174 25.88 0.09 6.09
N LEU A 175 25.05 -0.47 5.20
CA LEU A 175 24.41 0.20 4.07
C LEU A 175 22.91 0.43 4.29
N GLU A 176 22.32 -0.10 5.36
CA GLU A 176 20.90 0.05 5.72
C GLU A 176 20.62 1.35 6.47
N TRP A 177 20.86 2.47 5.78
CA TRP A 177 20.74 3.83 6.32
C TRP A 177 19.34 4.20 6.82
N TYR A 178 18.33 3.47 6.37
CA TYR A 178 16.93 3.64 6.76
C TYR A 178 16.60 2.95 8.10
N LEU A 179 17.43 2.00 8.56
CA LEU A 179 17.31 1.35 9.88
C LEU A 179 18.26 1.96 10.90
N GLN A 180 19.44 2.38 10.45
CA GLN A 180 20.48 2.95 11.31
C GLN A 180 21.19 4.16 10.68
N ASP A 181 21.84 4.96 11.51
CA ASP A 181 22.53 6.17 11.06
C ASP A 181 23.89 5.85 10.41
N THR A 182 23.87 5.50 9.11
CA THR A 182 25.06 5.25 8.28
C THR A 182 25.27 6.35 7.23
N ARG A 183 24.82 7.58 7.54
CA ARG A 183 24.86 8.71 6.60
C ARG A 183 26.25 8.92 6.01
N THR A 184 26.31 9.02 4.69
CA THR A 184 27.52 9.31 3.91
C THR A 184 28.09 10.71 4.17
N SER A 185 27.30 11.61 4.76
CA SER A 185 27.71 12.99 5.06
C SER A 185 27.00 13.54 6.28
N LYS A 186 27.73 14.27 7.13
CA LYS A 186 27.16 14.99 8.30
C LYS A 186 26.13 16.06 7.93
N LYS A 187 26.05 16.44 6.64
CA LYS A 187 25.04 17.38 6.12
C LYS A 187 23.68 16.73 5.92
N LEU A 188 23.62 15.41 5.77
CA LEU A 188 22.35 14.71 5.66
C LEU A 188 21.62 14.77 7.01
N PRO A 189 20.30 14.96 7.01
CA PRO A 189 19.51 14.87 8.24
C PRO A 189 19.67 13.47 8.85
N LYS A 190 19.71 13.36 10.19
CA LYS A 190 19.70 12.05 10.85
C LYS A 190 18.30 11.47 10.69
N LEU A 191 18.19 10.51 9.78
CA LEU A 191 16.96 9.94 9.29
C LEU A 191 17.06 8.42 9.48
N ASP A 192 16.28 7.90 10.42
CA ASP A 192 16.08 6.46 10.61
C ASP A 192 14.60 6.22 10.93
N LEU A 193 14.11 5.00 10.64
CA LEU A 193 12.74 4.57 10.99
C LEU A 193 12.58 4.27 12.49
N ASN A 194 13.62 4.57 13.29
CA ASN A 194 13.69 4.40 14.73
C ASN A 194 13.39 2.95 15.19
N VAL A 195 13.96 1.98 14.48
CA VAL A 195 13.78 0.54 14.72
C VAL A 195 14.72 -0.02 15.79
N LEU A 196 15.93 0.52 15.95
CA LEU A 196 16.92 -0.06 16.88
C LEU A 196 16.42 -0.14 18.34
N PRO A 197 15.76 0.89 18.90
CA PRO A 197 15.21 0.79 20.25
C PRO A 197 14.09 -0.26 20.38
N VAL A 198 13.46 -0.65 19.27
CA VAL A 198 12.45 -1.72 19.24
C VAL A 198 13.14 -3.09 19.40
N TYR A 199 14.27 -3.29 18.74
CA TYR A 199 15.08 -4.51 18.86
C TYR A 199 15.65 -4.66 20.27
N GLU A 200 16.07 -3.56 20.91
CA GLU A 200 16.50 -3.55 22.32
C GLU A 200 15.38 -4.00 23.28
N LEU A 201 14.11 -3.85 22.89
CA LEU A 201 12.94 -4.33 23.64
C LEU A 201 12.57 -5.80 23.34
N GLY A 202 13.36 -6.50 22.52
CA GLY A 202 13.09 -7.88 22.10
C GLY A 202 11.93 -8.04 21.11
N VAL A 203 11.61 -6.97 20.37
CA VAL A 203 10.54 -6.96 19.37
C VAL A 203 11.17 -6.98 17.98
N THR A 204 10.86 -7.99 17.18
CA THR A 204 11.61 -8.44 15.99
C THR A 204 10.70 -8.92 14.85
N GLY A 205 9.38 -8.89 15.04
CA GLY A 205 8.37 -9.42 14.12
C GLY A 205 7.88 -10.83 14.45
N ARG A 206 8.44 -11.46 15.50
CA ARG A 206 8.22 -12.87 15.82
C ARG A 206 6.74 -13.23 15.93
N GLY A 207 6.35 -14.26 15.17
CA GLY A 207 5.00 -14.84 15.20
C GLY A 207 3.93 -13.99 14.53
N VAL A 208 4.35 -13.09 13.63
CA VAL A 208 3.50 -12.38 12.66
C VAL A 208 3.78 -12.94 11.26
N ARG A 209 2.74 -13.13 10.46
CA ARG A 209 2.80 -13.70 9.11
C ARG A 209 2.53 -12.67 8.03
N ILE A 210 3.43 -12.53 7.09
CA ILE A 210 3.40 -11.48 6.06
C ILE A 210 3.49 -12.13 4.67
N ALA A 211 2.57 -11.81 3.77
CA ALA A 211 2.57 -12.29 2.39
C ALA A 211 2.89 -11.14 1.42
N VAL A 212 3.89 -11.36 0.55
CA VAL A 212 4.29 -10.44 -0.53
C VAL A 212 3.56 -10.84 -1.81
N LEU A 213 2.70 -9.97 -2.33
CA LEU A 213 1.88 -10.21 -3.52
C LEU A 213 2.60 -9.63 -4.73
N ASP A 214 3.33 -10.44 -5.48
CA ASP A 214 4.24 -9.93 -6.51
C ASP A 214 4.56 -10.95 -7.63
N ASP A 215 5.77 -10.90 -8.19
CA ASP A 215 6.29 -11.76 -9.26
C ASP A 215 6.91 -13.08 -8.78
N GLY A 216 6.92 -13.31 -7.47
CA GLY A 216 7.41 -14.53 -6.82
C GLY A 216 8.30 -14.22 -5.62
N LEU A 217 8.71 -15.28 -4.92
CA LEU A 217 9.63 -15.17 -3.79
C LEU A 217 10.64 -16.32 -3.89
N GLU A 218 11.93 -15.98 -4.03
CA GLU A 218 13.03 -16.94 -4.02
C GLU A 218 13.20 -17.49 -2.61
N HIS A 219 12.36 -18.47 -2.29
CA HIS A 219 12.16 -18.93 -0.92
C HIS A 219 13.34 -19.77 -0.37
N ASP A 220 14.27 -20.17 -1.25
CA ASP A 220 15.51 -20.84 -0.90
C ASP A 220 16.72 -19.89 -0.80
N HIS A 221 16.51 -18.58 -0.98
CA HIS A 221 17.53 -17.56 -0.71
C HIS A 221 18.07 -17.72 0.73
N ASP A 222 19.39 -17.69 0.89
CA ASP A 222 20.08 -18.00 2.16
C ASP A 222 19.56 -17.14 3.32
N ASP A 223 19.18 -15.91 2.99
CA ASP A 223 18.69 -14.89 3.92
C ASP A 223 17.16 -14.88 4.15
N LEU A 224 16.40 -15.72 3.42
CA LEU A 224 14.94 -15.80 3.56
C LEU A 224 14.45 -17.18 4.01
N ARG A 225 15.17 -18.24 3.65
CA ARG A 225 14.73 -19.64 3.83
C ARG A 225 14.30 -20.01 5.25
N ASN A 226 14.90 -19.40 6.27
CA ASN A 226 14.60 -19.69 7.68
C ASN A 226 13.33 -18.98 8.16
N ASN A 227 12.98 -17.86 7.52
CA ASN A 227 11.77 -17.08 7.77
C ASN A 227 10.63 -17.44 6.80
N TYR A 228 10.92 -18.18 5.72
CA TYR A 228 9.91 -18.58 4.75
C TYR A 228 8.81 -19.45 5.36
N ASP A 229 7.55 -19.11 5.09
CA ASP A 229 6.38 -19.88 5.47
C ASP A 229 5.60 -20.34 4.22
N PRO A 230 5.64 -21.63 3.88
CA PRO A 230 4.91 -22.17 2.72
C PRO A 230 3.39 -22.14 2.90
N ASP A 231 2.88 -22.07 4.13
CA ASP A 231 1.43 -22.03 4.36
C ASP A 231 0.82 -20.71 3.89
N ILE A 232 1.59 -19.62 3.87
CA ILE A 232 1.15 -18.30 3.39
C ILE A 232 1.69 -17.98 1.99
N SER A 233 2.10 -19.00 1.24
CA SER A 233 2.69 -18.88 -0.10
C SER A 233 1.87 -19.61 -1.16
N TYR A 234 1.81 -19.04 -2.36
CA TYR A 234 1.06 -19.61 -3.47
C TYR A 234 1.49 -19.03 -4.81
N ASN A 235 1.42 -19.82 -5.87
CA ASN A 235 1.56 -19.36 -7.24
C ASN A 235 0.21 -19.42 -7.93
N VAL A 236 -0.41 -18.24 -8.07
CA VAL A 236 -1.73 -18.07 -8.67
C VAL A 236 -1.68 -18.33 -10.17
N ASN A 237 -0.56 -18.00 -10.82
CA ASN A 237 -0.37 -18.17 -12.25
C ASN A 237 -0.34 -19.65 -12.66
N GLU A 238 0.25 -20.50 -11.83
CA GLU A 238 0.40 -21.94 -12.11
C GLU A 238 -0.54 -22.83 -11.28
N GLY A 239 -1.24 -22.25 -10.29
CA GLY A 239 -2.11 -22.97 -9.38
C GLY A 239 -1.38 -23.87 -8.38
N SER A 240 -0.10 -23.62 -8.09
CA SER A 240 0.78 -24.44 -7.24
C SER A 240 1.13 -23.78 -5.91
N SER A 241 1.64 -24.53 -4.94
CA SER A 241 2.10 -23.99 -3.65
C SER A 241 3.51 -23.38 -3.69
N ASP A 242 4.19 -23.46 -4.83
CA ASP A 242 5.58 -23.00 -4.98
C ASP A 242 5.63 -21.60 -5.61
N PRO A 243 5.98 -20.56 -4.83
CA PRO A 243 6.03 -19.18 -5.32
C PRO A 243 7.35 -18.84 -6.03
N MET A 244 8.21 -19.82 -6.35
CA MET A 244 9.53 -19.57 -6.94
C MET A 244 9.43 -18.67 -8.19
N PRO A 245 10.23 -17.58 -8.26
CA PRO A 245 10.27 -16.72 -9.43
C PRO A 245 10.82 -17.49 -10.63
N ARG A 246 10.29 -17.19 -11.81
CA ARG A 246 10.89 -17.70 -13.04
C ARG A 246 12.14 -16.89 -13.35
N TYR A 247 13.30 -17.55 -13.41
CA TYR A 247 14.56 -16.90 -13.75
C TYR A 247 14.62 -16.49 -15.22
N GLU A 248 14.86 -15.21 -15.44
CA GLU A 248 15.15 -14.65 -16.76
C GLU A 248 16.52 -13.98 -16.78
N ALA A 249 17.06 -13.77 -17.99
CA ALA A 249 18.32 -13.05 -18.16
C ALA A 249 18.21 -11.57 -17.75
N THR A 250 17.02 -10.98 -17.87
CA THR A 250 16.70 -9.60 -17.49
C THR A 250 16.63 -9.40 -15.98
N GLY A 251 16.44 -10.48 -15.20
CA GLY A 251 16.11 -10.38 -13.78
C GLY A 251 14.74 -9.76 -13.52
N ALA A 252 13.82 -9.82 -14.51
CA ALA A 252 12.53 -9.14 -14.42
C ALA A 252 11.71 -9.56 -13.19
N ASN A 253 11.80 -10.82 -12.75
CA ASN A 253 11.01 -11.37 -11.63
C ASN A 253 11.71 -11.25 -10.26
N ALA A 254 12.56 -10.24 -10.06
CA ALA A 254 13.32 -10.06 -8.83
C ALA A 254 12.59 -9.27 -7.75
N HIS A 255 11.45 -8.68 -8.08
CA HIS A 255 10.86 -7.62 -7.29
C HIS A 255 10.29 -8.14 -5.96
N GLY A 256 9.51 -9.23 -5.98
CA GLY A 256 8.96 -9.83 -4.77
C GLY A 256 10.03 -10.35 -3.81
N THR A 257 11.14 -10.87 -4.34
CA THR A 257 12.29 -11.30 -3.51
C THR A 257 12.97 -10.11 -2.84
N ARG A 258 13.13 -8.98 -3.53
CA ARG A 258 13.67 -7.74 -2.95
C ARG A 258 12.76 -7.19 -1.84
N CYS A 259 11.45 -7.13 -2.09
CA CYS A 259 10.48 -6.69 -1.10
C CYS A 259 10.42 -7.61 0.13
N ALA A 260 10.53 -8.93 -0.07
CA ALA A 260 10.58 -9.90 1.05
C ALA A 260 11.80 -9.67 1.95
N GLY A 261 12.96 -9.35 1.36
CA GLY A 261 14.17 -9.10 2.13
C GLY A 261 14.10 -7.88 3.04
N GLU A 262 13.50 -6.78 2.57
CA GLU A 262 13.30 -5.57 3.39
C GLU A 262 12.50 -5.85 4.66
N ILE A 263 11.62 -6.85 4.60
CA ILE A 263 10.77 -7.25 5.71
C ILE A 263 11.49 -8.23 6.62
N ALA A 264 12.08 -9.30 6.06
CA ALA A 264 12.42 -10.51 6.82
C ALA A 264 13.75 -11.17 6.40
N MET A 265 14.74 -10.43 5.89
CA MET A 265 16.14 -10.90 5.92
C MET A 265 16.50 -11.35 7.34
N GLU A 266 17.12 -12.53 7.47
CA GLU A 266 17.47 -13.11 8.76
C GLU A 266 18.67 -12.38 9.36
N ALA A 267 18.54 -11.93 10.60
CA ALA A 267 19.63 -11.27 11.28
C ALA A 267 20.73 -12.24 11.73
N ASN A 268 21.98 -11.78 11.69
CA ASN A 268 23.17 -12.47 12.19
C ASN A 268 23.58 -13.76 11.44
N ASN A 269 23.22 -13.90 10.17
CA ASN A 269 23.61 -15.06 9.36
C ASN A 269 24.81 -14.77 8.44
N GLY A 270 25.28 -13.52 8.38
CA GLY A 270 26.41 -13.10 7.56
C GLY A 270 26.09 -12.98 6.07
N LYS A 271 24.80 -12.91 5.70
CA LYS A 271 24.29 -12.80 4.33
C LYS A 271 23.44 -11.54 4.20
N CYS A 272 23.53 -10.87 3.06
CA CYS A 272 22.87 -9.62 2.75
C CYS A 272 22.72 -8.67 3.96
N GLY A 273 21.51 -8.40 4.42
CA GLY A 273 21.20 -7.34 5.39
C GLY A 273 20.33 -7.83 6.54
N VAL A 274 19.50 -6.96 7.10
CA VAL A 274 18.58 -7.32 8.18
C VAL A 274 17.19 -6.76 7.89
N GLY A 275 16.19 -7.64 7.90
CA GLY A 275 14.81 -7.24 7.68
C GLY A 275 14.31 -6.37 8.84
N VAL A 276 13.39 -5.44 8.56
CA VAL A 276 12.72 -4.64 9.62
C VAL A 276 12.09 -5.54 10.69
N ALA A 277 11.58 -6.69 10.28
CA ALA A 277 10.95 -7.70 11.09
C ALA A 277 11.64 -9.07 10.86
N PHE A 278 12.95 -9.12 11.14
CA PHE A 278 13.85 -10.25 10.84
C PHE A 278 13.51 -11.61 11.50
N GLU A 279 12.49 -11.69 12.36
CA GLU A 279 11.94 -12.97 12.88
C GLU A 279 10.46 -13.19 12.50
N ALA A 280 9.91 -12.37 11.60
CA ALA A 280 8.57 -12.59 11.05
C ALA A 280 8.58 -13.72 10.02
N SER A 281 7.43 -14.39 9.87
CA SER A 281 7.24 -15.39 8.82
C SER A 281 6.88 -14.69 7.50
N ILE A 282 7.60 -14.99 6.42
CA ILE A 282 7.44 -14.36 5.11
C ILE A 282 6.96 -15.37 4.07
N GLY A 283 5.96 -14.99 3.28
CA GLY A 283 5.43 -15.79 2.17
C GLY A 283 5.36 -15.01 0.87
N GLY A 284 5.31 -15.75 -0.24
CA GLY A 284 5.19 -15.18 -1.58
C GLY A 284 3.88 -15.59 -2.24
N ILE A 285 3.11 -14.63 -2.74
CA ILE A 285 1.94 -14.87 -3.59
C ILE A 285 2.30 -14.38 -5.00
N LYS A 286 2.64 -15.32 -5.89
CA LYS A 286 3.06 -15.05 -7.26
C LYS A 286 1.85 -14.87 -8.17
N LEU A 287 1.66 -13.65 -8.67
CA LEU A 287 0.61 -13.28 -9.63
C LEU A 287 1.08 -12.42 -10.80
N LEU A 288 2.23 -11.73 -10.69
CA LEU A 288 2.66 -10.76 -11.71
C LEU A 288 3.51 -11.35 -12.85
N ASP A 289 4.01 -12.58 -12.70
CA ASP A 289 4.72 -13.34 -13.74
C ASP A 289 3.74 -14.11 -14.64
N GLY A 290 2.77 -13.40 -15.22
CA GLY A 290 1.69 -13.98 -16.02
C GLY A 290 0.55 -13.00 -16.33
N PRO A 291 -0.47 -13.42 -17.10
CA PRO A 291 -1.65 -12.60 -17.35
C PRO A 291 -2.44 -12.35 -16.07
N VAL A 292 -2.66 -11.08 -15.72
CA VAL A 292 -3.45 -10.69 -14.55
C VAL A 292 -4.89 -10.41 -14.98
N SER A 293 -5.86 -10.95 -14.25
CA SER A 293 -7.29 -10.69 -14.38
C SER A 293 -7.91 -10.44 -13.00
N ASP A 294 -9.16 -9.96 -12.94
CA ASP A 294 -9.87 -9.76 -11.66
C ASP A 294 -9.94 -11.06 -10.83
N ARG A 295 -10.09 -12.22 -11.48
CA ARG A 295 -9.97 -13.52 -10.81
C ARG A 295 -8.61 -13.69 -10.13
N VAL A 296 -7.51 -13.49 -10.87
CA VAL A 296 -6.15 -13.66 -10.35
C VAL A 296 -5.90 -12.73 -9.16
N GLU A 297 -6.31 -11.47 -9.27
CA GLU A 297 -6.21 -10.49 -8.18
C GLU A 297 -7.06 -10.92 -6.97
N GLY A 298 -8.31 -11.34 -7.18
CA GLY A 298 -9.21 -11.80 -6.12
C GLY A 298 -8.71 -13.06 -5.41
N GLU A 299 -8.13 -14.01 -6.13
CA GLU A 299 -7.52 -15.21 -5.54
C GLU A 299 -6.27 -14.86 -4.72
N ALA A 300 -5.42 -13.94 -5.21
CA ALA A 300 -4.22 -13.49 -4.52
C ALA A 300 -4.54 -12.70 -3.23
N LEU A 301 -5.39 -11.67 -3.33
CA LEU A 301 -5.77 -10.80 -2.22
C LEU A 301 -6.55 -11.52 -1.13
N GLY A 302 -7.23 -12.61 -1.51
CA GLY A 302 -8.05 -13.44 -0.67
C GLY A 302 -7.38 -14.73 -0.21
N PHE A 303 -6.07 -14.89 -0.43
CA PHE A 303 -5.37 -16.12 -0.09
C PHE A 303 -5.15 -16.23 1.42
N LYS A 304 -5.86 -17.18 2.03
CA LYS A 304 -5.74 -17.56 3.45
C LYS A 304 -5.75 -16.40 4.48
N PRO A 305 -6.76 -15.51 4.45
CA PRO A 305 -6.88 -14.39 5.40
C PRO A 305 -7.01 -14.80 6.87
N GLU A 306 -7.32 -16.08 7.14
CA GLU A 306 -7.37 -16.66 8.47
C GLU A 306 -5.99 -16.83 9.14
N ILE A 307 -4.90 -16.91 8.37
CA ILE A 307 -3.54 -17.07 8.91
C ILE A 307 -2.56 -15.96 8.50
N VAL A 308 -2.79 -15.26 7.40
CA VAL A 308 -1.96 -14.11 7.00
C VAL A 308 -2.36 -12.88 7.80
N ASP A 309 -1.40 -12.23 8.45
CA ASP A 309 -1.64 -10.99 9.19
C ASP A 309 -1.59 -9.77 8.26
N ILE A 310 -0.54 -9.69 7.44
CA ILE A 310 -0.23 -8.54 6.59
C ILE A 310 -0.03 -9.00 5.15
N TYR A 311 -0.71 -8.34 4.23
CA TYR A 311 -0.51 -8.45 2.78
C TYR A 311 0.19 -7.17 2.32
N THR A 312 1.29 -7.29 1.60
CA THR A 312 1.99 -6.13 1.03
C THR A 312 2.06 -6.24 -0.48
N ALA A 313 1.66 -5.16 -1.17
CA ALA A 313 1.59 -5.08 -2.62
C ALA A 313 2.23 -3.79 -3.12
N SER A 314 3.02 -3.92 -4.18
CA SER A 314 3.78 -2.83 -4.79
C SER A 314 3.50 -2.73 -6.29
N TRP A 315 2.25 -2.99 -6.67
CA TRP A 315 1.73 -2.96 -8.04
C TRP A 315 0.39 -2.22 -8.10
N GLY A 316 -0.01 -1.82 -9.29
CA GLY A 316 -1.28 -1.16 -9.54
C GLY A 316 -1.56 -1.02 -11.03
N PRO A 317 -2.52 -0.16 -11.42
CA PRO A 317 -2.66 0.30 -12.80
C PRO A 317 -1.34 0.92 -13.29
N PRO A 318 -1.15 1.07 -14.61
CA PRO A 318 0.04 1.74 -15.14
C PRO A 318 0.19 3.16 -14.59
N ASP A 319 1.38 3.51 -14.11
CA ASP A 319 1.68 4.81 -13.49
C ASP A 319 2.03 5.86 -14.60
N ASP A 320 1.17 5.94 -15.62
CA ASP A 320 1.41 6.65 -16.88
C ASP A 320 0.82 8.06 -16.94
N GLY A 321 0.17 8.52 -15.86
CA GLY A 321 -0.51 9.81 -15.83
C GLY A 321 -1.81 9.84 -16.65
N LYS A 322 -2.36 8.68 -17.02
CA LYS A 322 -3.57 8.54 -17.86
C LYS A 322 -4.59 7.56 -17.31
N SER A 323 -4.08 6.45 -16.79
CA SER A 323 -4.88 5.32 -16.32
C SER A 323 -5.85 5.73 -15.21
N LEU A 324 -7.05 5.15 -15.21
CA LEU A 324 -8.06 5.32 -14.17
C LEU A 324 -8.70 3.96 -13.98
N GLU A 325 -8.30 3.23 -12.94
CA GLU A 325 -8.73 1.84 -12.77
C GLU A 325 -8.86 1.49 -11.29
N ALA A 326 -9.95 0.80 -10.97
CA ALA A 326 -10.24 0.29 -9.64
C ALA A 326 -10.24 -1.25 -9.65
N PRO A 327 -10.08 -1.89 -8.48
CA PRO A 327 -10.14 -3.34 -8.38
C PRO A 327 -11.48 -3.85 -8.90
N GLY A 328 -11.44 -4.99 -9.61
CA GLY A 328 -12.63 -5.63 -10.15
C GLY A 328 -13.56 -6.17 -9.06
N ARG A 329 -14.57 -6.96 -9.43
CA ARG A 329 -15.55 -7.46 -8.45
C ARG A 329 -14.88 -8.42 -7.47
N LEU A 330 -14.14 -9.40 -7.97
CA LEU A 330 -13.55 -10.46 -7.15
C LEU A 330 -12.45 -9.89 -6.26
N ALA A 331 -11.60 -8.98 -6.78
CA ALA A 331 -10.62 -8.27 -5.98
C ALA A 331 -11.27 -7.49 -4.81
N ARG A 332 -12.36 -6.75 -5.07
CA ARG A 332 -13.11 -6.04 -4.02
C ARG A 332 -13.74 -6.98 -3.00
N GLU A 333 -14.38 -8.06 -3.45
CA GLU A 333 -14.96 -9.07 -2.56
C GLU A 333 -13.89 -9.78 -1.71
N ALA A 334 -12.68 -9.98 -2.25
CA ALA A 334 -11.54 -10.55 -1.51
C ALA A 334 -11.05 -9.61 -0.41
N ILE A 335 -10.86 -8.32 -0.71
CA ILE A 335 -10.46 -7.32 0.28
C ILE A 335 -11.54 -7.20 1.36
N ASP A 336 -12.82 -7.10 0.98
CA ASP A 336 -13.93 -7.02 1.94
C ASP A 336 -13.98 -8.26 2.85
N ARG A 337 -13.77 -9.46 2.29
CA ARG A 337 -13.64 -10.68 3.08
C ARG A 337 -12.44 -10.63 4.02
N GLY A 338 -11.28 -10.15 3.56
CA GLY A 338 -10.08 -9.99 4.39
C GLY A 338 -10.32 -9.03 5.56
N ILE A 339 -10.98 -7.91 5.31
CA ILE A 339 -11.31 -6.90 6.33
C ILE A 339 -12.30 -7.41 7.36
N ASN A 340 -13.32 -8.17 6.95
CA ASN A 340 -14.37 -8.63 7.86
C ASN A 340 -14.06 -9.96 8.55
N LYS A 341 -13.33 -10.86 7.91
CA LYS A 341 -13.08 -12.22 8.40
C LYS A 341 -11.62 -12.50 8.75
N GLY A 342 -10.69 -11.77 8.13
CA GLY A 342 -9.26 -11.98 8.33
C GLY A 342 -8.83 -11.76 9.77
N ARG A 343 -7.77 -12.46 10.19
CA ARG A 343 -7.22 -12.38 11.55
C ARG A 343 -8.27 -12.55 12.66
N ASN A 344 -9.16 -13.54 12.48
CA ASN A 344 -10.29 -13.81 13.39
C ASN A 344 -11.23 -12.60 13.57
N GLY A 345 -11.58 -11.93 12.47
CA GLY A 345 -12.47 -10.76 12.46
C GLY A 345 -11.82 -9.44 12.85
N LYS A 346 -10.50 -9.40 13.08
CA LYS A 346 -9.75 -8.15 13.30
C LYS A 346 -9.47 -7.41 11.99
N GLY A 347 -9.57 -8.11 10.88
CA GLY A 347 -9.31 -7.63 9.53
C GLY A 347 -7.84 -7.77 9.14
N SER A 348 -7.62 -8.30 7.94
CA SER A 348 -6.33 -8.33 7.26
C SER A 348 -5.80 -6.92 7.06
N ILE A 349 -4.48 -6.76 7.13
CA ILE A 349 -3.82 -5.46 6.90
C ILE A 349 -3.26 -5.50 5.48
N TYR A 350 -3.76 -4.62 4.60
CA TYR A 350 -3.25 -4.46 3.24
C TYR A 350 -2.36 -3.23 3.18
N VAL A 351 -1.06 -3.40 2.93
CA VAL A 351 -0.08 -2.31 2.76
C VAL A 351 0.19 -2.12 1.28
N TRP A 352 0.14 -0.89 0.79
CA TRP A 352 0.22 -0.58 -0.63
C TRP A 352 1.20 0.55 -0.92
N ALA A 353 2.07 0.37 -1.91
CA ALA A 353 2.92 1.45 -2.43
C ALA A 353 2.05 2.51 -3.11
N SER A 354 2.38 3.81 -3.02
CA SER A 354 1.50 4.86 -3.53
C SER A 354 1.56 5.11 -5.04
N GLY A 355 2.63 4.73 -5.75
CA GLY A 355 2.79 5.04 -7.18
C GLY A 355 4.12 5.69 -7.57
N ASN A 356 4.61 5.38 -8.77
CA ASN A 356 5.85 5.88 -9.36
C ASN A 356 5.65 6.84 -10.55
N GLY A 357 4.41 7.30 -10.79
CA GLY A 357 4.02 8.14 -11.91
C GLY A 357 4.24 9.64 -11.71
N GLY A 358 4.98 10.07 -10.68
CA GLY A 358 5.18 11.49 -10.35
C GLY A 358 5.71 12.32 -11.53
N SER A 359 6.71 11.82 -12.26
CA SER A 359 7.24 12.47 -13.48
C SER A 359 6.28 12.46 -14.68
N ASN A 360 5.31 11.56 -14.67
CA ASN A 360 4.24 11.49 -15.67
C ASN A 360 3.04 12.38 -15.30
N TYR A 361 3.16 13.18 -14.23
CA TYR A 361 2.07 14.00 -13.68
C TYR A 361 0.87 13.17 -13.21
N ASP A 362 1.13 11.94 -12.75
CA ASP A 362 0.07 11.09 -12.24
C ASP A 362 -0.41 11.53 -10.85
N ASN A 363 -1.58 11.02 -10.48
CA ASN A 363 -2.21 11.25 -9.20
C ASN A 363 -2.76 9.92 -8.69
N CYS A 364 -2.22 9.46 -7.56
CA CYS A 364 -2.60 8.17 -6.99
C CYS A 364 -4.07 8.06 -6.54
N GLY A 365 -4.83 9.17 -6.54
CA GLY A 365 -6.28 9.15 -6.41
C GLY A 365 -7.02 8.56 -7.62
N CYS A 366 -6.31 8.29 -8.73
CA CYS A 366 -6.78 7.58 -9.91
C CYS A 366 -6.42 6.07 -9.89
N ASP A 367 -5.73 5.61 -8.85
CA ASP A 367 -5.50 4.20 -8.56
C ASP A 367 -6.47 3.75 -7.46
N GLY A 368 -7.42 2.87 -7.79
CA GLY A 368 -8.43 2.42 -6.85
C GLY A 368 -7.92 1.45 -5.77
N TYR A 369 -6.70 0.92 -5.89
CA TYR A 369 -6.03 0.17 -4.82
C TYR A 369 -5.51 1.12 -3.75
N VAL A 370 -4.85 2.22 -4.17
CA VAL A 370 -4.37 3.28 -3.27
C VAL A 370 -5.54 4.09 -2.70
N GLY A 371 -6.55 4.38 -3.51
CA GLY A 371 -7.76 5.11 -3.11
C GLY A 371 -8.75 4.30 -2.26
N SER A 372 -8.41 3.09 -1.83
CA SER A 372 -9.27 2.25 -0.98
C SER A 372 -9.09 2.58 0.49
N ILE A 373 -10.19 2.67 1.26
CA ILE A 373 -10.12 2.85 2.72
C ILE A 373 -9.47 1.66 3.44
N TYR A 374 -9.43 0.50 2.78
CA TYR A 374 -8.96 -0.76 3.33
C TYR A 374 -7.45 -0.97 3.17
N THR A 375 -6.79 -0.13 2.38
CA THR A 375 -5.35 -0.19 2.17
C THR A 375 -4.64 0.89 2.99
N VAL A 376 -3.44 0.55 3.45
CA VAL A 376 -2.49 1.47 4.06
C VAL A 376 -1.56 1.94 2.94
N ALA A 377 -1.90 3.07 2.33
CA ALA A 377 -1.12 3.67 1.25
C ALA A 377 0.14 4.37 1.80
N ILE A 378 1.31 3.97 1.29
CA ILE A 378 2.62 4.42 1.75
C ILE A 378 3.36 5.17 0.62
N GLY A 379 3.70 6.44 0.90
CA GLY A 379 4.59 7.24 0.07
C GLY A 379 6.07 7.03 0.40
N SER A 380 6.95 7.76 -0.29
CA SER A 380 8.41 7.65 -0.15
C SER A 380 9.07 8.97 0.22
N ALA A 381 10.12 8.87 1.04
CA ALA A 381 11.09 9.94 1.25
C ALA A 381 12.50 9.44 0.90
N SER A 382 13.32 10.31 0.32
CA SER A 382 14.74 10.02 0.09
C SER A 382 15.57 10.22 1.37
N GLN A 383 16.85 9.85 1.32
CA GLN A 383 17.81 10.12 2.41
C GLN A 383 18.01 11.61 2.74
N THR A 384 17.56 12.51 1.87
CA THR A 384 17.59 13.97 2.12
C THR A 384 16.29 14.47 2.77
N GLY A 385 15.34 13.57 3.07
CA GLY A 385 14.04 13.92 3.61
C GLY A 385 13.14 14.62 2.60
N ARG A 386 13.36 14.40 1.29
CA ARG A 386 12.62 15.03 0.20
C ARG A 386 11.73 14.01 -0.52
N ALA A 387 10.65 14.51 -1.13
CA ALA A 387 9.80 13.69 -1.99
C ALA A 387 10.62 13.30 -3.23
N PRO A 388 10.76 12.00 -3.54
CA PRO A 388 11.42 11.57 -4.77
C PRO A 388 10.65 11.99 -6.01
N TRP A 389 11.34 12.11 -7.14
CA TRP A 389 10.76 12.56 -8.41
C TRP A 389 9.65 11.64 -8.95
N TYR A 390 9.72 10.35 -8.63
CA TYR A 390 8.72 9.35 -9.02
C TYR A 390 7.49 9.37 -8.10
N SER A 391 7.57 9.97 -6.90
CA SER A 391 6.50 9.92 -5.91
C SER A 391 5.22 10.59 -6.42
N GLU A 392 4.16 9.81 -6.52
CA GLU A 392 2.81 10.35 -6.73
C GLU A 392 2.26 11.01 -5.47
N LYS A 393 1.35 11.96 -5.67
CA LYS A 393 0.68 12.68 -4.58
C LYS A 393 -0.83 12.55 -4.70
N CYS A 394 -1.48 12.23 -3.60
CA CYS A 394 -2.93 12.19 -3.50
C CYS A 394 -3.33 12.17 -2.01
N PRO A 395 -4.57 12.54 -1.67
CA PRO A 395 -4.97 12.62 -0.28
C PRO A 395 -5.27 11.27 0.38
N ALA A 396 -5.10 10.17 -0.34
CA ALA A 396 -5.24 8.80 0.15
C ALA A 396 -3.97 8.29 0.87
N ILE A 397 -2.80 8.90 0.64
CA ILE A 397 -1.54 8.49 1.30
C ILE A 397 -1.67 8.70 2.80
N LEU A 398 -1.43 7.63 3.58
CA LEU A 398 -1.55 7.64 5.04
C LEU A 398 -0.25 8.04 5.73
N ALA A 399 0.89 7.51 5.26
CA ALA A 399 2.21 7.79 5.83
C ALA A 399 3.32 7.56 4.81
N THR A 400 4.57 7.64 5.28
CA THR A 400 5.77 7.46 4.45
C THR A 400 6.84 6.69 5.18
N THR A 401 7.61 5.92 4.41
CA THR A 401 8.90 5.34 4.83
C THR A 401 9.97 5.76 3.82
N TYR A 402 11.21 5.32 4.04
CA TYR A 402 12.30 5.66 3.15
C TYR A 402 12.27 4.84 1.86
N SER A 403 12.92 5.37 0.82
CA SER A 403 13.28 4.69 -0.41
C SER A 403 14.45 5.45 -1.06
N SER A 404 14.70 5.21 -2.35
CA SER A 404 15.65 5.95 -3.16
C SER A 404 15.25 7.41 -3.38
N GLY A 405 16.19 8.20 -3.90
CA GLY A 405 15.95 9.61 -4.23
C GLY A 405 16.63 10.04 -5.53
N ALA A 406 17.32 11.18 -5.47
CA ALA A 406 18.10 11.69 -6.59
C ALA A 406 19.30 10.78 -6.91
N TYR A 407 19.99 11.02 -8.03
CA TYR A 407 21.04 10.15 -8.57
C TYR A 407 22.14 9.72 -7.57
N GLN A 408 22.49 10.59 -6.63
CA GLN A 408 23.54 10.33 -5.62
C GLN A 408 22.97 9.89 -4.26
N ASP A 409 21.66 9.73 -4.16
CA ASP A 409 21.03 9.27 -2.93
C ASP A 409 21.26 7.78 -2.73
N GLN A 410 21.48 7.39 -1.48
CA GLN A 410 21.45 5.97 -1.12
C GLN A 410 20.07 5.40 -1.45
N MET A 411 20.08 4.13 -1.85
CA MET A 411 18.90 3.36 -2.21
C MET A 411 18.66 2.30 -1.13
N ILE A 412 17.79 1.32 -1.41
CA ILE A 412 17.49 0.26 -0.44
C ILE A 412 18.40 -0.95 -0.68
N ALA A 413 19.00 -1.42 0.42
CA ALA A 413 19.79 -2.64 0.52
C ALA A 413 18.88 -3.81 0.89
N THR A 414 18.89 -4.90 0.14
CA THR A 414 18.01 -6.07 0.36
C THR A 414 18.52 -7.30 -0.43
N THR A 415 17.83 -8.44 -0.31
CA THR A 415 18.01 -9.66 -1.12
C THR A 415 17.71 -9.43 -2.60
N ASP A 416 18.29 -10.23 -3.47
CA ASP A 416 18.05 -10.22 -4.91
C ASP A 416 18.09 -11.65 -5.46
N LEU A 417 17.56 -11.86 -6.67
CA LEU A 417 17.50 -13.21 -7.25
C LEU A 417 18.88 -13.87 -7.35
N ARG A 418 18.85 -15.20 -7.46
CA ARG A 418 20.01 -16.08 -7.60
C ARG A 418 20.85 -16.08 -6.32
N ASN A 419 20.18 -15.95 -5.17
CA ASN A 419 20.80 -15.89 -3.86
C ASN A 419 21.85 -14.78 -3.76
N THR A 420 21.55 -13.60 -4.32
CA THR A 420 22.44 -12.42 -4.32
C THR A 420 21.85 -11.28 -3.51
N CYS A 421 22.60 -10.18 -3.38
CA CYS A 421 22.13 -9.01 -2.65
C CYS A 421 22.23 -7.78 -3.53
N THR A 422 21.37 -6.80 -3.29
CA THR A 422 21.35 -5.55 -4.02
C THR A 422 21.33 -4.36 -3.08
N THR A 423 21.96 -3.27 -3.50
CA THR A 423 21.89 -1.96 -2.84
C THR A 423 21.20 -0.93 -3.71
N LYS A 424 20.44 -1.41 -4.71
CA LYS A 424 19.85 -0.61 -5.79
C LYS A 424 18.34 -0.79 -5.91
N HIS A 425 17.67 -1.26 -4.86
CA HIS A 425 16.21 -1.30 -4.85
C HIS A 425 15.64 0.12 -4.66
N THR A 426 14.63 0.49 -5.44
CA THR A 426 14.15 1.87 -5.60
C THR A 426 12.64 1.91 -5.81
N GLY A 427 12.04 3.11 -5.74
CA GLY A 427 10.62 3.33 -6.01
C GLY A 427 9.76 3.25 -4.75
N THR A 428 8.48 3.59 -4.87
CA THR A 428 7.51 3.42 -3.77
C THR A 428 7.34 1.97 -3.37
N SER A 429 7.72 1.04 -4.25
CA SER A 429 7.75 -0.40 -3.99
C SER A 429 8.65 -0.82 -2.83
N ALA A 430 9.71 -0.07 -2.53
CA ALA A 430 10.59 -0.32 -1.39
C ALA A 430 10.05 0.33 -0.10
N SER A 431 9.16 1.32 -0.22
CA SER A 431 8.57 1.96 0.96
C SER A 431 7.49 1.10 1.63
N ALA A 432 6.62 0.45 0.84
CA ALA A 432 5.55 -0.39 1.37
C ALA A 432 6.05 -1.61 2.20
N PRO A 433 7.06 -2.38 1.77
CA PRO A 433 7.64 -3.47 2.56
C PRO A 433 8.24 -3.00 3.89
N LEU A 434 8.96 -1.88 3.91
CA LEU A 434 9.46 -1.30 5.17
C LEU A 434 8.30 -0.98 6.13
N ALA A 435 7.20 -0.42 5.62
CA ALA A 435 6.02 -0.17 6.44
C ALA A 435 5.39 -1.47 6.95
N ALA A 436 5.26 -2.50 6.09
CA ALA A 436 4.75 -3.81 6.49
C ALA A 436 5.59 -4.44 7.61
N GLY A 437 6.91 -4.33 7.54
CA GLY A 437 7.82 -4.74 8.61
C GLY A 437 7.57 -3.99 9.93
N ILE A 438 7.43 -2.66 9.89
CA ILE A 438 7.12 -1.87 11.10
C ILE A 438 5.78 -2.30 11.72
N LEU A 439 4.77 -2.57 10.90
CA LEU A 439 3.46 -3.03 11.37
C LEU A 439 3.54 -4.44 11.98
N ALA A 440 4.43 -5.29 11.49
CA ALA A 440 4.69 -6.59 12.11
C ALA A 440 5.30 -6.45 13.52
N LEU A 441 6.21 -5.51 13.72
CA LEU A 441 6.74 -5.19 15.07
C LEU A 441 5.60 -4.78 16.03
N ALA A 442 4.62 -4.04 15.54
CA ALA A 442 3.44 -3.64 16.31
C ALA A 442 2.53 -4.82 16.67
N LEU A 443 2.27 -5.69 15.69
CA LEU A 443 1.43 -6.86 15.88
C LEU A 443 2.05 -7.90 16.81
N GLN A 444 3.39 -8.00 16.86
CA GLN A 444 4.07 -8.86 17.84
C GLN A 444 3.70 -8.46 19.27
N VAL A 445 3.65 -7.16 19.58
CA VAL A 445 3.34 -6.69 20.94
C VAL A 445 1.84 -6.62 21.22
N ASN A 446 1.00 -6.48 20.19
CA ASN A 446 -0.46 -6.48 20.34
C ASN A 446 -1.16 -7.11 19.13
N LYS A 447 -1.49 -8.40 19.26
CA LYS A 447 -2.24 -9.16 18.24
C LYS A 447 -3.72 -8.80 18.17
N ASN A 448 -4.24 -7.94 19.05
CA ASN A 448 -5.66 -7.56 19.09
C ASN A 448 -5.99 -6.29 18.30
N LEU A 449 -4.97 -5.62 17.76
CA LEU A 449 -5.15 -4.49 16.86
C LEU A 449 -5.96 -4.91 15.63
N THR A 450 -7.02 -4.17 15.35
CA THR A 450 -7.80 -4.27 14.11
C THR A 450 -7.11 -3.53 12.97
N TRP A 451 -7.56 -3.75 11.73
CA TRP A 451 -7.10 -3.00 10.56
C TRP A 451 -7.25 -1.48 10.73
N ARG A 452 -8.32 -1.01 11.41
CA ARG A 452 -8.52 0.41 11.75
C ARG A 452 -7.58 0.89 12.84
N ASP A 453 -7.39 0.11 13.90
CA ASP A 453 -6.45 0.46 14.98
C ASP A 453 -5.05 0.73 14.43
N ILE A 454 -4.62 -0.08 13.46
CA ILE A 454 -3.35 0.10 12.76
C ILE A 454 -3.29 1.45 12.04
N GLN A 455 -4.34 1.83 11.31
CA GLN A 455 -4.39 3.13 10.67
C GLN A 455 -4.38 4.29 11.68
N HIS A 456 -5.15 4.19 12.78
CA HIS A 456 -5.13 5.19 13.85
C HIS A 456 -3.75 5.30 14.52
N LEU A 457 -3.06 4.19 14.75
CA LEU A 457 -1.69 4.16 15.28
C LEU A 457 -0.74 4.90 14.33
N ILE A 458 -0.76 4.59 13.04
CA ILE A 458 0.05 5.29 12.02
C ILE A 458 -0.24 6.80 12.06
N VAL A 459 -1.52 7.18 12.01
CA VAL A 459 -1.94 8.58 12.09
C VAL A 459 -1.40 9.22 13.36
N TRP A 460 -1.39 8.54 14.51
CA TRP A 460 -0.95 9.10 15.78
C TRP A 460 0.57 9.17 15.95
N THR A 461 1.33 8.23 15.37
CA THR A 461 2.75 8.04 15.67
C THR A 461 3.72 8.47 14.57
N SER A 462 3.27 8.76 13.35
CA SER A 462 4.14 9.29 12.30
C SER A 462 4.74 10.67 12.65
N GLU A 463 5.83 11.07 12.02
CA GLU A 463 6.52 12.32 12.33
C GLU A 463 6.64 13.19 11.07
N TYR A 464 6.02 14.37 11.10
CA TYR A 464 6.13 15.33 10.00
C TYR A 464 7.46 16.09 10.03
N LYS A 465 8.07 16.21 11.22
CA LYS A 465 9.20 17.12 11.45
C LYS A 465 10.41 16.74 10.61
N SER A 466 10.59 15.47 10.30
CA SER A 466 11.69 15.00 9.45
C SER A 466 11.59 15.43 7.99
N LEU A 467 10.39 15.85 7.57
CA LEU A 467 10.00 16.11 6.21
C LEU A 467 9.44 17.54 6.06
N ASP A 468 9.59 18.40 7.08
CA ASP A 468 8.94 19.72 7.16
C ASP A 468 9.54 20.78 6.22
N GLU A 469 10.71 20.51 5.63
CA GLU A 469 11.30 21.34 4.58
C GLU A 469 10.59 21.21 3.22
N ASN A 470 9.67 20.25 3.07
CA ASN A 470 8.87 20.09 1.87
C ASN A 470 7.62 20.98 1.89
N PRO A 471 7.23 21.60 0.77
CA PRO A 471 6.03 22.42 0.72
C PRO A 471 4.75 21.58 0.84
N GLY A 472 3.64 22.23 1.19
CA GLY A 472 2.31 21.61 1.17
C GLY A 472 1.87 20.95 2.48
N TRP A 473 2.63 21.10 3.58
CA TRP A 473 2.16 20.73 4.90
C TRP A 473 0.97 21.61 5.32
N LEU A 474 -0.12 20.95 5.71
CA LEU A 474 -1.27 21.57 6.34
C LEU A 474 -1.48 20.97 7.72
N LYS A 475 -1.93 21.78 8.67
CA LYS A 475 -2.38 21.29 9.96
C LYS A 475 -3.91 21.29 9.96
N ASN A 476 -4.49 20.10 10.07
CA ASN A 476 -5.93 19.92 10.07
C ASN A 476 -6.55 20.42 11.39
N ALA A 477 -7.88 20.55 11.45
CA ALA A 477 -8.57 21.11 12.62
C ALA A 477 -8.49 20.21 13.87
N ALA A 478 -8.23 18.91 13.68
CA ALA A 478 -7.98 17.95 14.75
C ALA A 478 -6.53 18.03 15.31
N GLY A 479 -5.68 18.86 14.71
CA GLY A 479 -4.32 19.13 15.15
C GLY A 479 -3.25 18.28 14.49
N PHE A 480 -3.60 17.47 13.49
CA PHE A 480 -2.66 16.61 12.76
C PHE A 480 -2.05 17.33 11.55
N TRP A 481 -0.73 17.22 11.41
CA TRP A 481 -0.01 17.63 10.20
C TRP A 481 -0.17 16.59 9.10
N TYR A 482 -0.44 17.06 7.89
CA TYR A 482 -0.70 16.25 6.72
C TYR A 482 -0.04 16.85 5.46
N ASN A 483 0.41 16.00 4.53
CA ASN A 483 0.95 16.39 3.22
C ASN A 483 0.56 15.37 2.14
N LEU A 484 0.28 15.82 0.91
CA LEU A 484 -0.15 14.94 -0.19
C LEU A 484 0.92 13.96 -0.67
N HIS A 485 2.21 14.20 -0.42
CA HIS A 485 3.28 13.22 -0.69
C HIS A 485 3.54 12.30 0.50
N PHE A 486 3.32 12.80 1.73
CA PHE A 486 3.84 12.14 2.94
C PHE A 486 2.77 11.60 3.89
N GLY A 487 1.50 11.80 3.58
CA GLY A 487 0.42 11.57 4.52
C GLY A 487 0.65 12.30 5.84
N PHE A 488 0.52 11.59 6.96
CA PHE A 488 0.79 12.11 8.30
C PHE A 488 2.28 12.19 8.68
N GLY A 489 3.19 11.85 7.76
CA GLY A 489 4.64 11.93 7.92
C GLY A 489 5.33 10.57 7.95
N LEU A 490 6.60 10.59 8.35
CA LEU A 490 7.47 9.43 8.38
C LEU A 490 7.05 8.47 9.49
N MET A 491 6.95 7.17 9.22
CA MET A 491 6.68 6.16 10.24
C MET A 491 7.81 6.07 11.27
N ASN A 492 7.45 5.95 12.54
CA ASN A 492 8.37 5.81 13.67
C ASN A 492 8.08 4.50 14.40
N ALA A 493 8.93 3.49 14.19
CA ALA A 493 8.70 2.14 14.68
C ALA A 493 8.61 2.07 16.20
N TYR A 494 9.52 2.73 16.92
CA TYR A 494 9.48 2.77 18.39
C TYR A 494 8.21 3.41 18.94
N ALA A 495 7.80 4.56 18.40
CA ALA A 495 6.57 5.21 18.85
C ALA A 495 5.35 4.30 18.61
N LEU A 496 5.26 3.73 17.40
CA LEU A 496 4.17 2.85 17.00
C LEU A 496 4.08 1.61 17.90
N VAL A 497 5.19 0.90 18.13
CA VAL A 497 5.25 -0.27 19.03
C VAL A 497 4.95 0.11 20.48
N ASN A 498 5.45 1.24 20.96
CA ASN A 498 5.20 1.67 22.33
C ASN A 498 3.73 2.01 22.58
N PHE A 499 3.05 2.67 21.63
CA PHE A 499 1.60 2.90 21.73
C PHE A 499 0.79 1.63 21.54
N ALA A 500 1.22 0.71 20.68
CA ALA A 500 0.55 -0.57 20.43
C ALA A 500 0.40 -1.43 21.70
N ARG A 501 1.41 -1.45 22.59
CA ARG A 501 1.41 -2.27 23.82
C ARG A 501 0.18 -2.08 24.71
N ASN A 502 -0.26 -0.82 24.87
CA ASN A 502 -1.40 -0.45 25.72
C ASN A 502 -2.52 0.21 24.90
N TRP A 503 -2.65 -0.16 23.62
CA TRP A 503 -3.68 0.38 22.75
C TRP A 503 -5.06 -0.11 23.16
N THR A 504 -6.02 0.81 23.22
CA THR A 504 -7.44 0.48 23.36
C THR A 504 -8.08 0.57 21.99
N ASN A 505 -8.72 -0.52 21.56
CA ASN A 505 -9.32 -0.57 20.23
C ASN A 505 -10.30 0.58 20.02
N VAL A 506 -10.27 1.15 18.82
CA VAL A 506 -11.12 2.28 18.47
C VAL A 506 -12.60 1.90 18.47
N PRO A 507 -13.51 2.86 18.71
CA PRO A 507 -14.95 2.59 18.69
C PRO A 507 -15.45 2.01 17.36
N GLU A 508 -16.68 1.50 17.37
CA GLU A 508 -17.34 0.99 16.17
C GLU A 508 -17.37 2.03 15.05
N LYS A 509 -17.15 1.56 13.81
CA LYS A 509 -17.15 2.38 12.61
C LYS A 509 -18.57 2.64 12.15
N ASN A 510 -18.89 3.90 11.91
CA ASN A 510 -20.11 4.34 11.23
C ASN A 510 -19.79 4.87 9.83
N ILE A 511 -20.80 4.84 8.96
CA ILE A 511 -20.74 5.39 7.60
C ILE A 511 -21.93 6.34 7.44
N CYS A 512 -21.67 7.55 6.97
CA CYS A 512 -22.68 8.54 6.64
C CYS A 512 -22.56 8.91 5.16
N GLU A 513 -23.65 8.77 4.41
CA GLU A 513 -23.72 9.19 3.01
C GLU A 513 -24.48 10.51 2.89
N VAL A 514 -23.86 11.52 2.29
CA VAL A 514 -24.43 12.85 2.11
C VAL A 514 -24.58 13.13 0.62
N PRO A 515 -25.82 13.25 0.11
CA PRO A 515 -26.04 13.57 -1.30
C PRO A 515 -25.64 15.01 -1.61
N MET A 516 -25.24 15.26 -2.86
CA MET A 516 -25.02 16.61 -3.36
C MET A 516 -26.32 17.42 -3.30
N LYS A 517 -26.24 18.68 -2.85
CA LYS A 517 -27.36 19.62 -2.93
C LYS A 517 -27.77 19.86 -4.39
N PHE A 518 -29.06 20.10 -4.61
CA PHE A 518 -29.57 20.38 -5.95
C PHE A 518 -28.89 21.62 -6.58
N VAL A 519 -28.39 21.44 -7.80
CA VAL A 519 -27.79 22.49 -8.63
C VAL A 519 -28.52 22.56 -9.97
N LEU A 520 -28.97 23.77 -10.34
CA LEU A 520 -29.68 24.04 -11.60
C LEU A 520 -28.76 23.91 -12.82
N ASP A 521 -27.60 24.58 -12.80
CA ASP A 521 -26.61 24.49 -13.88
C ASP A 521 -25.52 23.47 -13.56
N ARG A 522 -25.56 22.35 -14.27
CA ARG A 522 -24.60 21.25 -14.13
C ARG A 522 -23.50 21.25 -15.18
N ARG A 523 -23.48 22.24 -16.09
CA ARG A 523 -22.48 22.30 -17.16
C ARG A 523 -21.12 22.66 -16.58
N LEU A 524 -20.05 22.01 -17.00
CA LEU A 524 -18.68 22.39 -16.68
C LEU A 524 -18.06 23.01 -17.93
N ASN A 525 -17.55 24.23 -17.83
CA ASN A 525 -16.85 24.92 -18.91
C ASN A 525 -15.46 25.33 -18.46
N HIS A 526 -14.53 25.41 -19.41
CA HIS A 526 -13.20 25.97 -19.17
C HIS A 526 -13.26 27.36 -18.53
N GLY A 527 -12.39 27.60 -17.55
CA GLY A 527 -12.25 28.88 -16.84
C GLY A 527 -13.29 29.10 -15.73
N GLU A 528 -14.35 28.29 -15.67
CA GLU A 528 -15.35 28.36 -14.61
C GLU A 528 -15.01 27.43 -13.44
N VAL A 529 -15.30 27.90 -12.23
CA VAL A 529 -15.27 27.04 -11.03
C VAL A 529 -16.70 26.65 -10.68
N LYS A 530 -16.99 25.35 -10.70
CA LYS A 530 -18.25 24.83 -10.16
C LYS A 530 -18.07 24.44 -8.70
N THR A 531 -18.90 25.05 -7.86
CA THR A 531 -18.93 24.83 -6.42
C THR A 531 -20.17 24.02 -6.06
N LEU A 532 -19.95 22.86 -5.47
CA LEU A 532 -20.99 21.92 -5.06
C LEU A 532 -20.97 21.81 -3.53
N TYR A 533 -22.15 21.67 -2.93
CA TYR A 533 -22.34 21.68 -1.48
C TYR A 533 -22.96 20.37 -0.99
N PHE A 534 -22.52 19.89 0.17
CA PHE A 534 -23.07 18.72 0.86
C PHE A 534 -23.33 19.09 2.33
N GLU A 535 -24.55 18.85 2.83
CA GLU A 535 -24.92 19.21 4.21
C GLU A 535 -24.88 17.99 5.13
N ALA A 536 -23.83 17.87 5.93
CA ALA A 536 -23.63 16.72 6.80
C ALA A 536 -24.39 16.84 8.15
N ASN A 537 -24.89 18.03 8.51
CA ASN A 537 -25.49 18.29 9.83
C ASN A 537 -26.57 17.28 10.23
N ASN A 538 -27.58 17.08 9.39
CA ASN A 538 -28.69 16.17 9.72
C ASN A 538 -28.38 14.72 9.33
N GLU A 539 -27.69 14.56 8.19
CA GLU A 539 -27.41 13.24 7.62
C GLU A 539 -26.49 12.41 8.54
N CYS A 540 -25.50 13.05 9.17
CA CYS A 540 -24.51 12.38 10.03
C CYS A 540 -24.81 12.51 11.52
N SER A 541 -26.04 12.85 11.88
CA SER A 541 -26.54 12.94 13.26
C SER A 541 -27.64 11.91 13.57
N SER A 542 -27.98 11.04 12.61
CA SER A 542 -29.06 10.06 12.79
C SER A 542 -28.59 8.80 13.52
N ASN A 543 -29.53 8.08 14.15
CA ASN A 543 -29.18 6.87 14.89
C ASN A 543 -28.69 5.77 13.93
N GLY A 544 -27.47 5.29 14.14
CA GLY A 544 -26.83 4.24 13.32
C GLY A 544 -25.88 4.72 12.21
N ASN A 545 -25.83 6.03 11.93
CA ASN A 545 -24.87 6.62 10.99
C ASN A 545 -24.12 7.85 11.56
N GLU A 546 -24.27 8.11 12.87
CA GLU A 546 -23.68 9.26 13.53
C GLU A 546 -22.15 9.21 13.54
N ILE A 547 -21.51 10.30 13.11
CA ILE A 547 -20.05 10.43 13.10
C ILE A 547 -19.69 11.78 13.73
N ALA A 548 -18.84 11.75 14.75
CA ALA A 548 -18.29 12.94 15.39
C ALA A 548 -16.76 13.08 15.17
N PHE A 549 -16.08 11.98 14.80
CA PHE A 549 -14.65 11.97 14.55
C PHE A 549 -14.36 11.17 13.30
N LEU A 550 -13.89 11.87 12.26
CA LEU A 550 -13.60 11.29 10.95
C LEU A 550 -12.41 10.32 10.95
N GLU A 551 -12.46 9.38 10.03
CA GLU A 551 -11.37 8.50 9.60
C GLU A 551 -11.10 8.77 8.11
N HIS A 552 -11.92 8.19 7.24
CA HIS A 552 -11.84 8.36 5.79
C HIS A 552 -12.97 9.25 5.27
N VAL A 553 -12.69 9.97 4.18
CA VAL A 553 -13.67 10.75 3.43
C VAL A 553 -13.57 10.33 1.96
N GLU A 554 -14.65 9.80 1.38
CA GLU A 554 -14.74 9.52 -0.06
C GLU A 554 -15.68 10.52 -0.73
N ILE A 555 -15.37 10.93 -1.96
CA ILE A 555 -16.34 11.56 -2.86
C ILE A 555 -16.53 10.66 -4.09
N GLU A 556 -17.75 10.16 -4.26
CA GLU A 556 -18.17 9.46 -5.47
C GLU A 556 -18.52 10.48 -6.56
N VAL A 557 -17.66 10.55 -7.58
CA VAL A 557 -17.74 11.49 -8.68
C VAL A 557 -18.31 10.81 -9.92
N ASN A 558 -19.37 11.38 -10.47
CA ASN A 558 -19.96 11.04 -11.75
C ASN A 558 -19.98 12.30 -12.62
N LEU A 559 -19.08 12.36 -13.59
CA LEU A 559 -18.78 13.57 -14.36
C LEU A 559 -18.35 13.19 -15.77
N GLU A 560 -18.98 13.78 -16.77
CA GLU A 560 -18.49 13.74 -18.14
C GLU A 560 -17.66 14.99 -18.41
N TYR A 561 -16.54 14.85 -19.10
CA TYR A 561 -15.76 15.98 -19.59
C TYR A 561 -14.96 15.57 -20.82
N THR A 562 -14.89 16.43 -21.83
CA THR A 562 -14.25 16.11 -23.12
C THR A 562 -12.76 15.78 -23.03
N ARG A 563 -12.09 16.19 -21.94
CA ARG A 563 -10.70 15.82 -21.64
C ARG A 563 -10.47 15.74 -20.12
N ARG A 564 -10.43 14.53 -19.57
CA ARG A 564 -10.34 14.28 -18.13
C ARG A 564 -9.10 14.89 -17.47
N GLY A 565 -7.94 14.82 -18.11
CA GLY A 565 -6.66 15.23 -17.51
C GLY A 565 -6.49 16.72 -17.19
N VAL A 566 -7.39 17.60 -17.66
CA VAL A 566 -7.33 19.03 -17.35
C VAL A 566 -8.18 19.41 -16.12
N LEU A 567 -8.93 18.45 -15.58
CA LEU A 567 -9.78 18.68 -14.41
C LEU A 567 -8.95 18.80 -13.13
N GLU A 568 -9.40 19.70 -12.26
CA GLU A 568 -8.89 19.88 -10.91
C GLU A 568 -10.05 19.80 -9.91
N MET A 569 -9.80 19.15 -8.78
CA MET A 569 -10.79 19.00 -7.72
C MET A 569 -10.22 19.31 -6.34
N TYR A 570 -10.93 20.13 -5.58
CA TYR A 570 -10.61 20.43 -4.18
C TYR A 570 -11.81 20.18 -3.29
N LEU A 571 -11.61 19.46 -2.19
CA LEU A 571 -12.60 19.26 -1.14
C LEU A 571 -12.25 20.13 0.06
N ILE A 572 -13.27 20.74 0.67
CA ILE A 572 -13.14 21.59 1.84
C ILE A 572 -14.10 21.06 2.92
N ALA A 573 -13.54 20.69 4.06
CA ALA A 573 -14.28 20.28 5.24
C ALA A 573 -14.94 21.50 5.93
N PRO A 574 -16.03 21.30 6.70
CA PRO A 574 -16.69 22.37 7.46
C PRO A 574 -15.75 23.09 8.43
N SER A 575 -14.75 22.36 8.93
CA SER A 575 -13.68 22.81 9.80
C SER A 575 -12.67 23.77 9.11
N GLY A 576 -12.72 23.87 7.77
CA GLY A 576 -11.82 24.66 6.94
C GLY A 576 -10.67 23.89 6.31
N THR A 577 -10.49 22.60 6.62
CA THR A 577 -9.44 21.78 5.99
C THR A 577 -9.70 21.62 4.50
N LYS A 578 -8.81 22.19 3.68
CA LYS A 578 -8.87 22.16 2.21
C LYS A 578 -7.81 21.22 1.65
N VAL A 579 -8.23 20.28 0.82
CA VAL A 579 -7.35 19.26 0.21
C VAL A 579 -7.59 19.14 -1.29
N GLN A 580 -6.53 18.93 -2.07
CA GLN A 580 -6.63 18.66 -3.50
C GLN A 580 -6.87 17.15 -3.71
N LEU A 581 -8.01 16.80 -4.28
CA LEU A 581 -8.37 15.41 -4.61
C LEU A 581 -7.75 14.97 -5.93
N LEU A 582 -7.84 15.84 -6.93
CA LEU A 582 -7.33 15.60 -8.28
C LEU A 582 -6.50 16.81 -8.72
N SER A 583 -5.26 16.55 -9.09
CA SER A 583 -4.40 17.49 -9.81
C SER A 583 -4.48 17.24 -11.32
N PRO A 584 -4.15 18.25 -12.15
CA PRO A 584 -4.15 18.03 -13.59
C PRO A 584 -3.15 16.93 -13.97
N ARG A 585 -3.59 16.00 -14.81
CA ARG A 585 -2.79 14.92 -15.35
C ARG A 585 -2.57 15.18 -16.83
N LYS A 586 -1.42 15.80 -17.16
CA LYS A 586 -1.18 16.36 -18.51
C LYS A 586 -1.31 15.33 -19.63
N LEU A 587 -0.98 14.08 -19.34
CA LEU A 587 -0.96 12.98 -20.29
C LEU A 587 -2.34 12.34 -20.49
N ASP A 588 -3.30 12.56 -19.58
CA ASP A 588 -4.66 12.04 -19.66
C ASP A 588 -5.50 12.87 -20.67
N ASP A 589 -5.74 12.28 -21.83
CA ASP A 589 -6.56 12.83 -22.91
C ASP A 589 -7.93 12.15 -23.04
N SER A 590 -8.31 11.31 -22.07
CA SER A 590 -9.56 10.55 -22.09
C SER A 590 -10.80 11.48 -22.07
N SER A 591 -11.84 11.08 -22.81
CA SER A 591 -13.15 11.74 -22.81
C SER A 591 -14.21 10.99 -21.99
N GLU A 592 -13.83 9.89 -21.33
CA GLU A 592 -14.74 9.04 -20.56
C GLU A 592 -15.18 9.69 -19.23
N GLY A 593 -14.47 10.73 -18.78
CA GLY A 593 -14.73 11.37 -17.51
C GLY A 593 -14.55 10.42 -16.32
N PHE A 594 -15.42 10.55 -15.32
CA PHE A 594 -15.49 9.72 -14.14
C PHE A 594 -16.87 9.07 -14.04
N ASP A 595 -16.94 7.74 -13.97
CA ASP A 595 -18.18 7.01 -13.73
C ASP A 595 -18.17 6.42 -12.31
N LYS A 596 -18.87 7.10 -11.40
CA LYS A 596 -18.95 6.73 -9.97
C LYS A 596 -17.58 6.44 -9.35
N TRP A 597 -16.58 7.22 -9.74
CA TRP A 597 -15.22 7.08 -9.25
C TRP A 597 -15.12 7.64 -7.83
N LYS A 598 -14.48 6.92 -6.92
CA LYS A 598 -14.31 7.35 -5.54
C LYS A 598 -12.92 7.94 -5.33
N PHE A 599 -12.84 9.25 -5.12
CA PHE A 599 -11.63 9.85 -4.57
C PHE A 599 -11.67 9.76 -3.04
N MET A 600 -10.60 9.27 -2.42
CA MET A 600 -10.50 9.11 -0.97
C MET A 600 -9.49 10.11 -0.37
N SER A 601 -9.82 10.62 0.82
CA SER A 601 -8.96 11.49 1.62
C SER A 601 -8.91 11.05 3.07
N VAL A 602 -7.71 11.06 3.64
CA VAL A 602 -7.46 10.94 5.09
C VAL A 602 -7.06 12.29 5.72
N ALA A 603 -7.02 13.40 4.98
CA ALA A 603 -6.49 14.67 5.47
C ALA A 603 -7.29 15.28 6.64
N SER A 604 -8.59 15.02 6.69
CA SER A 604 -9.51 15.46 7.77
C SER A 604 -9.66 14.45 8.91
N TRP A 605 -8.73 13.50 9.06
CA TRP A 605 -8.78 12.51 10.13
C TRP A 605 -8.94 13.17 11.51
N GLY A 606 -9.91 12.68 12.26
CA GLY A 606 -10.24 13.11 13.61
C GLY A 606 -11.02 14.42 13.72
N GLU A 607 -11.38 15.05 12.60
CA GLU A 607 -12.23 16.25 12.58
C GLU A 607 -13.70 15.91 12.78
N ASP A 608 -14.47 16.91 13.21
CA ASP A 608 -15.93 16.87 13.26
C ASP A 608 -16.49 17.07 11.84
N PRO A 609 -17.29 16.12 11.31
CA PRO A 609 -17.84 16.24 9.97
C PRO A 609 -19.05 17.17 9.84
N HIS A 610 -19.64 17.64 10.95
CA HIS A 610 -20.89 18.40 10.91
C HIS A 610 -20.69 19.77 10.26
N GLY A 611 -21.58 20.08 9.32
CA GLY A 611 -21.63 21.35 8.61
C GLY A 611 -21.68 21.16 7.10
N THR A 612 -21.31 22.22 6.39
CA THR A 612 -21.33 22.25 4.93
C THR A 612 -19.97 21.88 4.37
N TRP A 613 -19.90 20.78 3.64
CA TRP A 613 -18.75 20.42 2.81
C TRP A 613 -18.86 21.07 1.44
N ILE A 614 -17.70 21.45 0.89
CA ILE A 614 -17.63 22.15 -0.39
C ILE A 614 -16.68 21.40 -1.33
N LEU A 615 -17.16 21.06 -2.52
CA LEU A 615 -16.35 20.52 -3.60
C LEU A 615 -16.23 21.55 -4.72
N HIS A 616 -15.00 21.90 -5.08
CA HIS A 616 -14.71 22.70 -6.26
C HIS A 616 -14.23 21.81 -7.38
N ILE A 617 -14.86 21.90 -8.55
CA ILE A 617 -14.45 21.24 -9.79
C ILE A 617 -14.24 22.32 -10.86
N PHE A 618 -13.10 22.29 -11.54
CA PHE A 618 -12.79 23.27 -12.57
C PHE A 618 -11.75 22.77 -13.58
N ASP A 619 -11.66 23.47 -14.70
CA ASP A 619 -10.60 23.37 -15.70
C ASP A 619 -10.02 24.78 -15.92
N LYS A 620 -8.75 24.99 -15.56
CA LYS A 620 -8.03 26.26 -15.79
C LYS A 620 -6.95 26.19 -16.86
N ILE A 621 -6.58 24.99 -17.30
CA ILE A 621 -5.39 24.79 -18.16
C ILE A 621 -5.75 24.26 -19.55
N GLY A 622 -6.97 23.75 -19.72
CA GLY A 622 -7.48 23.19 -20.95
C GLY A 622 -7.81 24.25 -22.01
N SER A 623 -8.26 23.78 -23.16
CA SER A 623 -8.76 24.66 -24.22
C SER A 623 -10.17 25.13 -23.88
N THR A 624 -10.55 26.34 -24.32
CA THR A 624 -11.93 26.87 -24.24
C THR A 624 -12.98 26.01 -24.92
N ARG A 625 -12.56 25.02 -25.72
CA ARG A 625 -13.45 24.05 -26.40
C ARG A 625 -13.87 22.92 -25.47
N TYR A 626 -13.14 22.67 -24.39
CA TYR A 626 -13.45 21.60 -23.47
C TYR A 626 -14.63 21.98 -22.59
N ASN A 627 -15.53 21.01 -22.43
CA ASN A 627 -16.74 21.15 -21.64
C ASN A 627 -17.19 19.78 -21.12
N GLY A 628 -18.20 19.80 -20.26
CA GLY A 628 -18.79 18.58 -19.75
C GLY A 628 -20.00 18.83 -18.86
N THR A 629 -20.44 17.80 -18.15
CA THR A 629 -21.64 17.86 -17.31
C THR A 629 -21.43 17.04 -16.04
N ILE A 630 -21.69 17.66 -14.90
CA ILE A 630 -21.71 17.03 -13.58
C ILE A 630 -23.02 16.25 -13.42
N ARG A 631 -22.94 14.98 -13.03
CA ARG A 631 -24.11 14.15 -12.70
C ARG A 631 -24.33 14.15 -11.19
N GLU A 632 -25.01 13.14 -10.66
CA GLU A 632 -25.17 13.01 -9.21
C GLU A 632 -23.83 12.66 -8.56
N LEU A 633 -23.48 13.40 -7.50
CA LEU A 633 -22.31 13.13 -6.66
C LEU A 633 -22.75 12.78 -5.25
N LYS A 634 -21.91 12.03 -4.53
CA LYS A 634 -22.15 11.63 -3.15
C LYS A 634 -20.88 11.76 -2.32
N LEU A 635 -20.98 12.41 -1.17
CA LEU A 635 -19.95 12.42 -0.15
C LEU A 635 -20.19 11.25 0.81
N ILE A 636 -19.16 10.48 1.11
CA ILE A 636 -19.23 9.31 2.01
C ILE A 636 -18.23 9.54 3.13
N LEU A 637 -18.72 9.59 4.36
CA LEU A 637 -17.93 9.89 5.54
C LEU A 637 -17.82 8.64 6.40
N HIS A 638 -16.62 8.35 6.87
CA HIS A 638 -16.29 7.19 7.70
C HIS A 638 -15.72 7.69 9.01
N GLY A 639 -16.09 7.08 10.13
CA GLY A 639 -15.53 7.48 11.40
C GLY A 639 -16.26 6.88 12.59
N THR A 640 -16.12 7.56 13.73
CA THR A 640 -16.67 7.11 15.01
C THR A 640 -17.57 8.16 15.62
N LYS A 641 -18.60 7.71 16.34
CA LYS A 641 -19.42 8.57 17.20
C LYS A 641 -18.69 8.99 18.47
N ARG A 642 -17.95 8.06 19.08
CA ARG A 642 -17.22 8.30 20.34
C ARG A 642 -15.78 8.66 20.04
N LEU A 643 -15.21 9.56 20.85
CA LEU A 643 -13.80 9.92 20.74
C LEU A 643 -12.93 8.67 20.99
N PRO A 644 -11.97 8.34 20.12
CA PRO A 644 -11.02 7.28 20.40
C PRO A 644 -10.20 7.57 21.67
N HIS A 645 -10.04 6.58 22.54
CA HIS A 645 -9.44 6.73 23.88
C HIS A 645 -8.05 7.40 23.87
N TYR A 646 -7.22 7.13 22.86
CA TYR A 646 -5.89 7.72 22.73
C TYR A 646 -5.91 9.25 22.56
N ARG A 647 -7.07 9.85 22.25
CA ARG A 647 -7.27 11.30 22.09
C ARG A 647 -7.94 11.98 23.29
N GLU A 648 -8.35 11.26 24.32
CA GLU A 648 -9.13 11.83 25.45
C GLU A 648 -8.33 12.80 26.33
N TYR A 649 -7.02 12.55 26.50
CA TYR A 649 -6.24 13.20 27.55
C TYR A 649 -5.38 14.37 27.05
N GLU A 650 -4.80 14.27 25.85
CA GLU A 650 -3.90 15.29 25.31
C GLU A 650 -3.96 15.34 23.78
N SER A 651 -3.72 16.52 23.20
CA SER A 651 -3.46 16.66 21.76
C SER A 651 -2.16 15.98 21.38
N ARG A 652 -2.03 15.52 20.12
CA ARG A 652 -0.77 14.94 19.62
C ARG A 652 0.40 15.90 19.79
N ILE A 653 1.46 15.42 20.43
CA ILE A 653 2.72 16.16 20.61
C ILE A 653 3.78 15.57 19.68
N TYR A 654 4.19 16.35 18.69
CA TYR A 654 5.23 15.98 17.74
C TYR A 654 6.63 16.16 18.32
N ASP A 655 7.56 15.26 17.96
CA ASP A 655 8.96 15.41 18.34
C ASP A 655 9.68 16.45 17.47
N ARG A 656 9.84 17.66 18.02
CA ARG A 656 10.51 18.77 17.33
C ARG A 656 12.00 18.53 17.08
N GLU A 657 12.62 17.61 17.82
CA GLU A 657 14.06 17.32 17.78
C GLU A 657 14.36 15.94 17.19
N TYR A 658 13.37 15.28 16.55
CA TYR A 658 13.49 13.94 15.98
C TYR A 658 14.80 13.76 15.18
N ASN A 659 15.15 14.73 14.33
CA ASN A 659 16.37 14.71 13.49
C ASN A 659 17.67 15.16 14.18
N ARG A 660 17.62 15.72 15.41
CA ARG A 660 18.75 16.46 16.02
C ARG A 660 19.33 15.79 17.25
N LYS A 661 18.52 15.11 18.06
CA LYS A 661 18.98 14.40 19.26
C LYS A 661 18.20 13.11 19.39
N ARG A 662 18.88 11.95 19.34
CA ARG A 662 18.30 10.76 19.96
C ARG A 662 18.15 11.10 21.45
N LYS A 663 16.92 11.33 21.92
CA LYS A 663 16.63 11.18 23.35
C LYS A 663 16.72 9.69 23.67
N VAL A 664 17.92 9.14 23.71
CA VAL A 664 18.17 7.96 24.53
C VAL A 664 17.93 8.42 25.96
N MET A 665 16.86 7.90 26.56
CA MET A 665 16.48 8.06 27.97
C MET A 665 16.40 9.51 28.52
N SER A 666 15.21 10.13 28.41
CA SER A 666 14.70 11.08 29.43
C SER A 666 13.21 11.42 29.24
N LYS A 667 12.36 10.41 29.00
CA LYS A 667 10.90 10.54 29.17
C LYS A 667 10.26 9.40 29.98
N MET A 668 11.07 8.52 30.56
CA MET A 668 10.62 7.60 31.62
C MET A 668 10.21 8.34 32.90
N SER A 669 10.68 9.57 33.12
CA SER A 669 10.28 10.39 34.27
C SER A 669 8.91 11.06 34.09
N ALA A 670 8.53 11.46 32.87
CA ALA A 670 7.25 12.13 32.65
C ALA A 670 6.05 11.17 32.67
N PHE A 671 6.21 9.97 32.11
CA PHE A 671 5.13 8.98 32.08
C PHE A 671 4.97 8.25 33.44
N ARG A 672 6.08 7.91 34.13
CA ARG A 672 6.01 7.36 35.50
C ARG A 672 5.49 8.38 36.52
N ALA A 673 5.84 9.67 36.38
CA ALA A 673 5.28 10.71 37.24
C ALA A 673 3.76 10.89 37.02
N ASN A 674 3.25 10.68 35.80
CA ASN A 674 1.81 10.68 35.53
C ASN A 674 1.13 9.40 36.00
N GLU A 675 1.81 8.26 35.99
CA GLU A 675 1.28 7.00 36.53
C GLU A 675 1.22 7.01 38.07
N GLU A 676 2.19 7.62 38.75
CA GLU A 676 2.13 7.87 40.19
C GLU A 676 1.06 8.91 40.55
N LYS A 677 0.83 9.93 39.72
CA LYS A 677 -0.32 10.85 39.88
C LYS A 677 -1.67 10.13 39.68
N ARG A 678 -1.76 9.21 38.71
CA ARG A 678 -2.95 8.35 38.49
C ARG A 678 -3.21 7.41 39.67
N LYS A 679 -2.18 6.84 40.29
CA LYS A 679 -2.34 6.01 41.50
C LYS A 679 -2.75 6.82 42.73
N LYS A 680 -2.33 8.09 42.85
CA LYS A 680 -2.73 8.97 43.96
C LYS A 680 -4.12 9.59 43.79
N ALA A 681 -4.62 9.75 42.57
CA ALA A 681 -5.96 10.28 42.30
C ALA A 681 -7.10 9.26 42.52
N ASN A 682 -6.80 7.96 42.52
CA ASN A 682 -7.78 6.89 42.79
C ASN A 682 -7.80 6.44 44.28
N LEU A 683 -7.17 7.20 45.17
CA LEU A 683 -7.09 6.93 46.62
C LEU A 683 -7.75 8.04 47.46
N TRP A 684 -8.59 8.88 46.85
CA TRP A 684 -9.42 9.88 47.53
C TRP A 684 -10.84 9.89 46.99
#